data_AF-A0A1F3M3E1-F1
#
_entry.id   AF-A0A1F3M3E1-F1
#
_cell.length_a   1.000
_cell.length_b   1.000
_cell.length_c   1.000
_cell.angle_alpha   90.00
_cell.angle_beta   90.00
_cell.angle_gamma   90.00
#
_symmetry.space_group_name_H-M   'P 1'
#
loop_
_entity.id
_entity.type
_entity.pdbx_description
1 polymer ?
#
loop_
_entity_poly.entity_id
_entity_poly.type
_entity_poly.pdbx_seq_one_letter_code
_entity_poly.pdbx_strand_id
1 'polypeptide(L)'
;MTKTVVLFLAMLFVTSLTIAQVAINGDGTEAAASSMLHVQSTDKGMLIPRMTSTQRNAIASPATGLLVFDTTTGGFWFYNGSTWTDLSSGTPNKLQDADGNTKIQVEESANDDKIRFDMAGTEYFVMDKGRLLVNNNGKSVFIGEGAGPASTQANTYNSSVGYFSGSSNTTGVQNAAFGGSTLQSNTTGSYNTALGYTSLFLNTSGTNNAAVGASSLFFNTTGNENMAVGSLALFFNTTGSNNTAIGNHALYSNSEAHSNVGIGPKALYSNTTLSNLVAIGDSALYNNGTGATYTFESIYNTAIGSKSMYSNTTGYRNSAVGYHTLYSNTTGSEIAAFGTESLSHNTTGNYNTSSGSRALTGNTTGSNNTAMGNSSLAVNQTGSDNTAIGYKALYWSTGNGNVALGKETLYYNSTAHSNVAIGNEALYYNTVNSNLVAIGDSALWKNGLGASGSYDGVENTAVGSKALFANTIGSWNTANGCQSLYSNTTGYSNTANGYQALYANTTGFSNIANGLQSLYSNTTGYSNTANGVYTLYSNTTGNYNTANGYYSLYSNTTGSENTANGYMSLKNNTTGNYNTANGSYALYFNTTGVRNTANGVRSLYFNTTGNYNTANGLQSLYYNTTGSYNTGNGTYSLYSNTTGSNNTANGTYSLYSNTTGYDNTANGYESLYSNTTGNWNTANGYQSLYSNTTGYNNTANGYQSLYFNTTGYYNNANGMYSLYSNTTGSQNTANGESSLYSNTTGVRNTVNGYQSLYSNTTGNNNTAIGYQSLYFNTTGNNNIANGYQSLYFNTTGVRNTANGMYSLRSNTTGNDNTVNGYQSLYSNTTGSSNTANGNNSLYSNTTGFNNTANGYQSLYSNTIGNYNTANGYESLYSNTTGNYNTANGYYSLSFNTTGYSNTANGFESLNANTTGYDNTANGYYSLHSNTTGYYNTANGLQSLYSNTTASYNTANGYESLYSNTTGNWNTANGSQSLYSNTDGYQNTANGFRSLYYNTTGNSNTANGNKSLYSNTDGYQNTANGYSSLLQNTTGYLNSAYGYYSLSSNTTGRDNTAMGTNSLYNNTDGYNNTALGYQAFYNGSSFVNSTALGAYANISASNQARIGHTSVTSIGGYTNWTNVSDGRFKTDVKENVAGLDFIMKLRPVTYHLDMDAIAGFTKTPDSLRLKNSEQLKAAEVQIGFIAQEVEAAANSLNFDFHGVDKPNNDNSHYGLRYAEFVVPLVKAVQELSSKNAELEEENLLLKKMNTEIIQRLEKLEKKF
;
A
#
# COMPACT_ATOMS: atom_id res chain seq x y z
N MET A 1 19.94 38.97 127.40
CA MET A 1 21.03 39.37 128.34
C MET A 1 20.80 38.57 129.63
N THR A 2 21.70 37.87 130.35
CA THR A 2 23.19 37.89 130.57
C THR A 2 23.69 39.11 131.37
N LYS A 3 24.45 39.09 132.49
CA LYS A 3 25.11 38.08 133.42
C LYS A 3 25.06 38.65 134.88
N THR A 4 25.26 38.00 136.04
CA THR A 4 25.68 36.63 136.52
C THR A 4 27.18 36.41 136.88
N VAL A 5 27.46 35.55 137.90
CA VAL A 5 28.73 34.84 138.30
C VAL A 5 29.61 35.46 139.44
N VAL A 6 30.24 34.61 140.31
CA VAL A 6 31.52 34.69 141.12
C VAL A 6 31.47 33.87 142.47
N LEU A 7 32.61 33.55 143.14
CA LEU A 7 32.89 32.27 143.89
C LEU A 7 33.88 32.34 145.13
N PHE A 8 33.87 31.28 145.99
CA PHE A 8 35.01 30.56 146.69
C PHE A 8 35.59 30.86 148.15
N LEU A 9 35.46 29.84 149.05
CA LEU A 9 36.42 29.10 149.98
C LEU A 9 37.29 29.64 151.20
N ALA A 10 37.16 28.98 152.39
CA ALA A 10 38.18 28.26 153.27
C ALA A 10 38.78 28.75 154.67
N MET A 11 38.51 27.96 155.75
CA MET A 11 39.32 27.44 156.91
C MET A 11 39.66 28.13 158.30
N LEU A 12 39.39 27.34 159.38
CA LEU A 12 40.06 27.08 160.71
C LEU A 12 39.65 27.79 162.06
N PHE A 13 39.25 26.94 163.03
CA PHE A 13 39.19 27.13 164.52
C PHE A 13 38.06 28.05 165.12
N VAL A 14 37.73 28.12 166.44
CA VAL A 14 37.55 27.22 167.66
C VAL A 14 37.42 28.17 168.90
N THR A 15 36.71 28.03 170.05
CA THR A 15 35.78 27.14 170.83
C THR A 15 35.16 28.01 171.98
N SER A 16 34.13 27.71 172.79
CA SER A 16 33.04 26.70 172.92
C SER A 16 32.12 27.04 174.14
N LEU A 17 30.91 26.46 174.24
CA LEU A 17 29.92 26.61 175.35
C LEU A 17 29.21 28.00 175.40
N THR A 18 28.02 28.21 175.98
CA THR A 18 27.07 27.31 176.70
C THR A 18 25.62 27.47 176.16
N ILE A 19 24.55 27.29 176.96
CA ILE A 19 23.14 27.11 176.57
C ILE A 19 22.16 27.51 177.71
N ALA A 20 20.86 27.82 177.53
CA ALA A 20 20.05 28.08 176.33
C ALA A 20 18.67 28.73 176.66
N GLN A 21 18.10 29.46 175.70
CA GLN A 21 16.68 29.35 175.27
C GLN A 21 16.69 28.65 173.89
N VAL A 22 15.55 28.17 173.37
CA VAL A 22 15.53 27.42 172.09
C VAL A 22 14.45 27.93 171.13
N ALA A 23 14.89 28.61 170.07
CA ALA A 23 14.15 28.69 168.81
C ALA A 23 14.61 27.55 167.87
N ILE A 24 13.70 27.08 167.02
CA ILE A 24 13.93 26.07 165.99
C ILE A 24 13.57 26.69 164.63
N ASN A 25 14.38 27.68 164.27
CA ASN A 25 14.35 28.46 163.03
C ASN A 25 15.72 28.40 162.36
N GLY A 26 15.76 28.45 161.02
CA GLY A 26 17.01 28.31 160.25
C GLY A 26 17.78 29.62 160.04
N ASP A 27 17.23 30.76 160.46
CA ASP A 27 17.71 32.11 160.12
C ASP A 27 18.46 32.81 161.25
N GLY A 28 18.51 32.22 162.45
CA GLY A 28 19.19 32.80 163.61
C GLY A 28 18.52 34.05 164.19
N THR A 29 17.26 34.33 163.82
CA THR A 29 16.48 35.41 164.45
C THR A 29 16.17 35.08 165.91
N GLU A 30 16.30 36.06 166.80
CA GLU A 30 16.03 35.86 168.24
C GLU A 30 14.57 35.45 168.47
N ALA A 31 14.35 34.60 169.48
CA ALA A 31 13.02 34.13 169.83
C ALA A 31 12.12 35.32 170.23
N ALA A 32 10.98 35.47 169.55
CA ALA A 32 10.02 36.52 169.88
C ALA A 32 9.60 36.39 171.35
N ALA A 33 9.70 37.48 172.11
CA ALA A 33 9.64 37.48 173.59
C ALA A 33 8.30 37.00 174.19
N SER A 34 7.28 36.73 173.36
CA SER A 34 5.99 36.13 173.72
C SER A 34 5.90 34.62 173.45
N SER A 35 6.99 33.96 173.00
CA SER A 35 7.00 32.56 172.57
C SER A 35 7.97 31.70 173.39
N MET A 36 7.46 30.58 173.94
CA MET A 36 8.26 29.62 174.73
C MET A 36 8.78 28.44 173.87
N LEU A 37 8.24 28.27 172.66
CA LEU A 37 8.73 27.37 171.63
C LEU A 37 8.41 28.00 170.28
N HIS A 38 9.43 28.45 169.54
CA HIS A 38 9.28 29.03 168.20
C HIS A 38 9.82 28.04 167.18
N VAL A 39 8.97 27.47 166.32
CA VAL A 39 9.35 26.50 165.27
C VAL A 39 8.94 27.06 163.92
N GLN A 40 9.89 27.23 163.01
CA GLN A 40 9.65 27.83 161.70
C GLN A 40 10.35 27.02 160.59
N SER A 41 9.54 26.43 159.72
CA SER A 41 9.98 25.70 158.51
C SER A 41 8.98 25.93 157.38
N THR A 42 9.47 25.92 156.15
CA THR A 42 8.69 26.03 154.91
C THR A 42 8.50 24.69 154.19
N ASP A 43 9.07 23.59 154.72
CA ASP A 43 9.09 22.26 154.09
C ASP A 43 8.85 21.08 155.05
N LYS A 44 8.76 21.31 156.38
CA LYS A 44 8.49 20.30 157.41
C LYS A 44 7.21 20.63 158.19
N GLY A 45 6.43 19.60 158.53
CA GLY A 45 5.28 19.70 159.44
C GLY A 45 5.54 19.03 160.79
N MET A 46 4.78 19.41 161.82
CA MET A 46 4.86 18.82 163.17
C MET A 46 3.92 17.61 163.29
N LEU A 47 4.46 16.42 163.57
CA LEU A 47 3.67 15.21 163.79
C LEU A 47 3.32 15.06 165.28
N ILE A 48 2.10 15.46 165.65
CA ILE A 48 1.58 15.36 167.03
C ILE A 48 1.20 13.91 167.42
N PRO A 49 1.11 13.59 168.74
CA PRO A 49 0.87 12.23 169.21
C PRO A 49 -0.41 11.61 168.65
N ARG A 50 -0.27 10.38 168.11
CA ARG A 50 -1.37 9.56 167.59
C ARG A 50 -1.72 8.48 168.60
N MET A 51 -3.01 8.35 168.96
CA MET A 51 -3.48 7.42 169.99
C MET A 51 -4.95 7.08 169.81
N THR A 52 -5.42 5.94 170.32
CA THR A 52 -6.86 5.56 170.27
C THR A 52 -7.69 6.39 171.24
N SER A 53 -9.02 6.47 171.06
CA SER A 53 -9.92 7.13 172.03
C SER A 53 -9.76 6.59 173.45
N THR A 54 -9.49 5.29 173.60
CA THR A 54 -9.21 4.66 174.90
C THR A 54 -7.92 5.19 175.53
N GLN A 55 -6.85 5.36 174.74
CA GLN A 55 -5.58 5.92 175.20
C GLN A 55 -5.71 7.43 175.50
N ARG A 56 -6.40 8.18 174.64
CA ARG A 56 -6.74 9.60 174.81
C ARG A 56 -7.49 9.87 176.12
N ASN A 57 -8.50 9.05 176.41
CA ASN A 57 -9.30 9.17 177.63
C ASN A 57 -8.57 8.60 178.87
N ALA A 58 -7.49 7.82 178.69
CA ALA A 58 -6.64 7.31 179.78
C ALA A 58 -5.52 8.28 180.20
N ILE A 59 -5.39 9.44 179.54
CA ILE A 59 -4.47 10.50 179.99
C ILE A 59 -4.99 11.06 181.31
N ALA A 60 -4.29 10.76 182.41
CA ALA A 60 -4.58 11.35 183.71
C ALA A 60 -4.21 12.84 183.72
N SER A 61 -5.16 13.70 184.10
CA SER A 61 -5.03 15.17 184.10
C SER A 61 -4.45 15.75 182.80
N PRO A 62 -5.16 15.62 181.65
CA PRO A 62 -4.68 16.18 180.40
C PRO A 62 -4.57 17.70 180.49
N ALA A 63 -3.50 18.28 179.95
CA ALA A 63 -3.33 19.73 179.95
C ALA A 63 -4.39 20.40 179.05
N THR A 64 -4.91 21.56 179.48
CA THR A 64 -5.73 22.43 178.63
C THR A 64 -4.95 22.80 177.37
N GLY A 65 -5.53 22.55 176.19
CA GLY A 65 -4.85 22.73 174.90
C GLY A 65 -4.01 21.53 174.43
N LEU A 66 -3.98 20.41 175.17
CA LEU A 66 -3.33 19.18 174.71
C LEU A 66 -4.03 18.67 173.44
N LEU A 67 -3.31 18.66 172.32
CA LEU A 67 -3.80 18.30 171.00
C LEU A 67 -3.26 16.92 170.59
N VAL A 68 -4.16 16.00 170.24
CA VAL A 68 -3.80 14.64 169.79
C VAL A 68 -4.60 14.25 168.56
N PHE A 69 -4.06 13.37 167.74
CA PHE A 69 -4.82 12.74 166.67
C PHE A 69 -5.41 11.42 167.16
N ASP A 70 -6.73 11.35 167.23
CA ASP A 70 -7.45 10.15 167.67
C ASP A 70 -7.54 9.14 166.52
N THR A 71 -6.82 8.03 166.63
CA THR A 71 -6.78 6.98 165.60
C THR A 71 -8.00 6.06 165.60
N THR A 72 -8.91 6.21 166.56
CA THR A 72 -10.19 5.48 166.60
C THR A 72 -11.31 6.26 165.93
N THR A 73 -11.36 7.59 166.08
CA THR A 73 -12.33 8.42 165.34
C THR A 73 -11.78 8.96 164.02
N GLY A 74 -10.46 8.93 163.81
CA GLY A 74 -9.79 9.52 162.66
C GLY A 74 -9.71 11.05 162.68
N GLY A 75 -9.96 11.68 163.83
CA GLY A 75 -10.10 13.14 163.98
C GLY A 75 -8.98 13.79 164.81
N PHE A 76 -8.89 15.11 164.74
CA PHE A 76 -8.03 15.92 165.61
C PHE A 76 -8.81 16.38 166.83
N TRP A 77 -8.42 15.89 168.01
CA TRP A 77 -9.08 16.22 169.27
C TRP A 77 -8.17 17.07 170.15
N PHE A 78 -8.71 18.12 170.75
CA PHE A 78 -8.02 18.88 171.79
C PHE A 78 -8.75 18.74 173.13
N TYR A 79 -7.99 18.74 174.22
CA TYR A 79 -8.57 18.80 175.56
C TYR A 79 -8.86 20.27 175.92
N ASN A 80 -10.13 20.63 176.07
CA ASN A 80 -10.56 22.01 176.32
C ASN A 80 -10.35 22.48 177.77
N GLY A 81 -9.71 21.66 178.62
CA GLY A 81 -9.55 21.87 180.06
C GLY A 81 -10.63 21.19 180.92
N SER A 82 -11.62 20.55 180.30
CA SER A 82 -12.63 19.72 180.98
C SER A 82 -12.97 18.44 180.21
N THR A 83 -13.09 18.52 178.88
CA THR A 83 -13.41 17.40 177.99
C THR A 83 -12.57 17.43 176.71
N TRP A 84 -12.47 16.28 176.04
CA TRP A 84 -11.94 16.19 174.68
C TRP A 84 -12.99 16.69 173.69
N THR A 85 -12.61 17.54 172.73
CA THR A 85 -13.50 18.13 171.71
C THR A 85 -12.94 17.92 170.29
N ASP A 86 -13.81 17.59 169.34
CA ASP A 86 -13.53 17.42 167.90
C ASP A 86 -13.76 18.73 167.12
N LEU A 87 -13.23 18.86 165.90
CA LEU A 87 -12.91 20.16 165.28
C LEU A 87 -13.55 20.44 163.91
N SER A 88 -14.48 19.60 163.42
CA SER A 88 -14.87 19.60 162.00
C SER A 88 -16.39 19.57 161.69
N SER A 89 -17.20 20.50 162.23
CA SER A 89 -18.60 20.65 161.78
C SER A 89 -19.19 22.07 161.92
N GLY A 90 -19.86 22.55 160.85
CA GLY A 90 -20.62 23.81 160.84
C GLY A 90 -20.71 24.47 159.44
N THR A 91 -21.90 24.51 158.85
CA THR A 91 -22.16 25.08 157.50
C THR A 91 -23.52 25.79 157.41
N PRO A 92 -23.69 26.77 156.51
CA PRO A 92 -25.00 27.27 156.09
C PRO A 92 -25.23 27.12 154.56
N ASN A 93 -26.43 26.68 154.15
CA ASN A 93 -26.83 26.64 152.74
C ASN A 93 -28.37 26.58 152.59
N LYS A 94 -29.00 27.66 152.09
CA LYS A 94 -30.33 27.68 151.44
C LYS A 94 -30.68 29.08 150.91
N LEU A 95 -31.50 29.12 149.86
CA LEU A 95 -32.23 30.31 149.38
C LEU A 95 -33.74 30.09 149.58
N GLN A 96 -34.54 31.15 149.46
CA GLN A 96 -35.96 31.15 149.80
C GLN A 96 -36.79 31.76 148.66
N ASP A 97 -37.88 31.09 148.29
CA ASP A 97 -38.94 31.62 147.40
C ASP A 97 -39.96 32.44 148.21
N ALA A 98 -40.64 33.38 147.56
CA ALA A 98 -41.44 34.43 148.18
C ALA A 98 -42.94 34.45 147.81
N ASP A 99 -43.37 33.77 146.73
CA ASP A 99 -44.80 33.72 146.35
C ASP A 99 -45.39 32.30 146.16
N GLY A 100 -44.55 31.27 146.05
CA GLY A 100 -44.97 29.87 146.13
C GLY A 100 -45.72 29.32 144.91
N ASN A 101 -45.84 30.08 143.81
CA ASN A 101 -46.57 29.61 142.62
C ASN A 101 -45.71 28.78 141.65
N THR A 102 -44.38 28.88 141.72
CA THR A 102 -43.44 28.26 140.79
C THR A 102 -42.56 27.24 141.51
N LYS A 103 -42.74 25.95 141.21
CA LYS A 103 -41.84 24.89 141.69
C LYS A 103 -40.83 24.51 140.62
N ILE A 104 -39.55 24.81 140.86
CA ILE A 104 -38.46 24.04 140.27
C ILE A 104 -38.25 22.82 141.17
N GLN A 105 -38.74 21.65 140.73
CA GLN A 105 -38.47 20.41 141.46
C GLN A 105 -37.10 19.85 141.06
N VAL A 106 -36.27 19.63 142.08
CA VAL A 106 -34.98 18.94 141.99
C VAL A 106 -34.98 17.88 143.10
N GLU A 107 -34.77 16.62 142.74
CA GLU A 107 -34.81 15.43 143.63
C GLU A 107 -36.07 15.31 144.53
N GLU A 108 -37.12 14.63 144.06
CA GLU A 108 -38.15 14.08 144.98
C GLU A 108 -37.68 12.80 145.69
N SER A 109 -36.59 12.18 145.21
CA SER A 109 -35.87 11.12 145.91
C SER A 109 -34.42 11.06 145.43
N ALA A 110 -33.52 10.49 146.25
CA ALA A 110 -32.08 10.36 145.98
C ALA A 110 -31.70 9.43 144.80
N ASN A 111 -32.66 9.13 143.91
CA ASN A 111 -32.56 8.23 142.78
C ASN A 111 -33.14 8.83 141.48
N ASP A 112 -33.76 10.02 141.50
CA ASP A 112 -34.44 10.64 140.35
C ASP A 112 -33.67 11.90 139.88
N ASP A 113 -32.61 11.70 139.10
CA ASP A 113 -31.75 12.74 138.49
C ASP A 113 -32.50 13.54 137.39
N LYS A 114 -33.58 14.24 137.77
CA LYS A 114 -34.44 15.00 136.85
C LYS A 114 -34.71 16.40 137.37
N ILE A 115 -34.75 17.34 136.43
CA ILE A 115 -35.22 18.70 136.65
C ILE A 115 -36.51 18.87 135.84
N ARG A 116 -37.59 19.18 136.56
CA ARG A 116 -38.93 19.43 136.01
C ARG A 116 -39.24 20.92 136.06
N PHE A 117 -39.88 21.43 135.01
CA PHE A 117 -40.46 22.77 134.98
C PHE A 117 -41.97 22.64 134.80
N ASP A 118 -42.68 22.63 135.91
CA ASP A 118 -44.12 22.45 135.97
C ASP A 118 -44.83 23.80 136.06
N MET A 119 -45.91 23.96 135.29
CA MET A 119 -46.77 25.13 135.39
C MET A 119 -48.22 24.68 135.52
N ALA A 120 -48.90 25.15 136.58
CA ALA A 120 -50.28 24.77 136.92
C ALA A 120 -50.56 23.23 136.94
N GLY A 121 -49.56 22.41 137.27
CA GLY A 121 -49.70 20.96 137.39
C GLY A 121 -49.52 20.16 136.09
N THR A 122 -48.93 20.75 135.05
CA THR A 122 -48.53 20.05 133.81
C THR A 122 -47.01 20.16 133.59
N GLU A 123 -46.34 19.01 133.38
CA GLU A 123 -44.93 18.92 132.95
C GLU A 123 -44.81 19.45 131.51
N TYR A 124 -44.28 20.66 131.32
CA TYR A 124 -44.06 21.27 129.99
C TYR A 124 -42.64 21.05 129.46
N PHE A 125 -41.64 21.15 130.33
CA PHE A 125 -40.25 20.86 130.03
C PHE A 125 -39.66 19.90 131.07
N VAL A 126 -39.09 18.79 130.60
CA VAL A 126 -38.41 17.80 131.45
C VAL A 126 -37.01 17.57 130.89
N MET A 127 -35.99 17.65 131.74
CA MET A 127 -34.66 17.11 131.42
C MET A 127 -34.56 15.67 131.94
N ASP A 128 -34.50 14.69 131.02
CA ASP A 128 -34.30 13.27 131.33
C ASP A 128 -33.13 12.74 130.50
N LYS A 129 -32.16 12.07 131.16
CA LYS A 129 -30.97 11.44 130.54
C LYS A 129 -30.22 12.36 129.55
N GLY A 130 -30.01 13.61 129.94
CA GLY A 130 -29.27 14.60 129.16
C GLY A 130 -30.01 15.15 127.93
N ARG A 131 -31.34 15.00 127.85
CA ARG A 131 -32.17 15.50 126.76
C ARG A 131 -33.25 16.43 127.30
N LEU A 132 -33.43 17.58 126.67
CA LEU A 132 -34.58 18.45 126.93
C LEU A 132 -35.78 17.93 126.14
N LEU A 133 -36.79 17.45 126.86
CA LEU A 133 -38.06 16.97 126.31
C LEU A 133 -39.11 18.08 126.46
N VAL A 134 -39.67 18.51 125.33
CA VAL A 134 -40.77 19.49 125.29
C VAL A 134 -42.07 18.73 125.09
N ASN A 135 -42.99 18.84 126.06
CA ASN A 135 -44.21 18.05 126.09
C ASN A 135 -45.41 18.86 125.56
N ASN A 136 -45.90 18.55 124.35
CA ASN A 136 -47.09 19.19 123.78
C ASN A 136 -47.91 18.24 122.89
N ASN A 137 -49.19 18.58 122.69
CA ASN A 137 -50.15 17.74 121.97
C ASN A 137 -49.89 17.63 120.46
N GLY A 138 -49.07 18.52 119.89
CA GLY A 138 -48.78 18.58 118.46
C GLY A 138 -47.64 17.66 118.01
N LYS A 139 -46.78 17.20 118.93
CA LYS A 139 -45.41 16.74 118.63
C LYS A 139 -44.60 17.79 117.83
N SER A 140 -44.99 19.04 118.00
CA SER A 140 -44.35 20.21 117.39
C SER A 140 -43.29 20.75 118.35
N VAL A 141 -42.44 21.67 117.92
CA VAL A 141 -41.43 22.33 118.77
C VAL A 141 -41.51 23.82 118.53
N PHE A 142 -41.96 24.59 119.53
CA PHE A 142 -42.09 26.04 119.45
C PHE A 142 -41.20 26.70 120.51
N ILE A 143 -40.18 27.45 120.08
CA ILE A 143 -39.15 28.02 120.98
C ILE A 143 -38.85 29.47 120.55
N GLY A 144 -39.43 30.43 121.26
CA GLY A 144 -39.26 31.86 121.01
C GLY A 144 -40.56 32.64 121.28
N GLU A 145 -40.43 33.92 121.59
CA GLU A 145 -41.58 34.80 121.82
C GLU A 145 -42.47 34.87 120.57
N GLY A 146 -43.76 34.57 120.70
CA GLY A 146 -44.70 34.56 119.58
C GLY A 146 -44.55 33.40 118.58
N ALA A 147 -43.72 32.38 118.85
CA ALA A 147 -43.57 31.23 117.97
C ALA A 147 -44.81 30.30 118.01
N GLY A 148 -45.43 30.05 116.85
CA GLY A 148 -46.52 29.09 116.65
C GLY A 148 -47.90 29.29 117.36
N PRO A 149 -48.32 30.44 117.92
CA PRO A 149 -49.51 30.53 118.79
C PRO A 149 -50.85 30.12 118.14
N ALA A 150 -51.01 30.18 116.82
CA ALA A 150 -52.23 29.70 116.16
C ALA A 150 -52.31 28.16 116.00
N SER A 151 -51.22 27.44 116.26
CA SER A 151 -51.10 26.00 116.00
C SER A 151 -51.71 25.15 117.12
N THR A 152 -53.03 24.97 117.01
CA THR A 152 -53.87 24.32 118.03
C THR A 152 -54.15 22.84 117.77
N GLN A 153 -53.69 22.29 116.64
CA GLN A 153 -54.01 20.92 116.20
C GLN A 153 -52.93 19.89 116.63
N ALA A 154 -53.41 18.71 117.03
CA ALA A 154 -52.57 17.59 117.46
C ALA A 154 -51.91 16.84 116.28
N ASN A 155 -50.74 16.23 116.52
CA ASN A 155 -49.91 15.54 115.50
C ASN A 155 -49.56 16.42 114.27
N THR A 156 -49.25 17.69 114.48
CA THR A 156 -48.86 18.66 113.45
C THR A 156 -47.37 18.64 113.09
N TYR A 157 -46.49 18.19 113.98
CA TYR A 157 -45.03 18.03 113.74
C TYR A 157 -44.30 19.27 113.19
N ASN A 158 -44.78 20.49 113.47
CA ASN A 158 -44.11 21.73 113.07
C ASN A 158 -42.93 22.04 114.02
N SER A 159 -41.84 22.66 113.54
CA SER A 159 -40.69 23.05 114.37
C SER A 159 -40.35 24.53 114.14
N SER A 160 -40.91 25.43 114.95
CA SER A 160 -40.73 26.88 114.83
C SER A 160 -39.84 27.44 115.95
N VAL A 161 -38.67 28.00 115.61
CA VAL A 161 -37.71 28.54 116.58
C VAL A 161 -37.35 29.97 116.20
N GLY A 162 -37.66 30.94 117.06
CA GLY A 162 -37.42 32.37 116.85
C GLY A 162 -38.67 33.26 117.01
N TYR A 163 -38.43 34.56 117.20
CA TYR A 163 -39.45 35.60 117.39
C TYR A 163 -40.52 35.54 116.29
N PHE A 164 -41.80 35.38 116.63
CA PHE A 164 -42.94 35.24 115.71
C PHE A 164 -42.83 34.15 114.63
N SER A 165 -41.99 33.14 114.83
CA SER A 165 -41.84 32.05 113.85
C SER A 165 -43.10 31.18 113.72
N GLY A 166 -43.60 31.02 112.49
CA GLY A 166 -44.77 30.21 112.14
C GLY A 166 -46.08 30.66 112.77
N SER A 167 -46.21 31.94 113.16
CA SER A 167 -47.18 32.34 114.18
C SER A 167 -48.66 32.15 113.82
N SER A 168 -49.01 32.21 112.53
CA SER A 168 -50.41 32.12 112.06
C SER A 168 -50.87 30.68 111.72
N ASN A 169 -50.02 29.66 111.97
CA ASN A 169 -50.19 28.32 111.40
C ASN A 169 -51.27 27.48 112.09
N THR A 170 -52.50 27.56 111.58
CA THR A 170 -53.69 26.90 112.14
C THR A 170 -53.80 25.41 111.81
N THR A 171 -53.53 25.00 110.57
CA THR A 171 -53.72 23.60 110.10
C THR A 171 -52.59 23.04 109.26
N GLY A 172 -51.51 23.80 109.03
CA GLY A 172 -50.36 23.34 108.26
C GLY A 172 -49.46 22.40 109.06
N VAL A 173 -48.98 21.32 108.44
CA VAL A 173 -48.20 20.26 109.11
C VAL A 173 -46.76 20.18 108.61
N GLN A 174 -45.85 19.64 109.45
CA GLN A 174 -44.47 19.31 109.12
C GLN A 174 -43.62 20.47 108.56
N ASN A 175 -43.93 21.70 108.96
CA ASN A 175 -43.14 22.88 108.61
C ASN A 175 -41.98 23.09 109.61
N ALA A 176 -40.80 23.50 109.14
CA ALA A 176 -39.64 23.80 109.98
C ALA A 176 -39.21 25.27 109.80
N ALA A 177 -39.41 26.12 110.81
CA ALA A 177 -39.33 27.58 110.71
C ALA A 177 -38.30 28.16 111.71
N PHE A 178 -37.05 28.36 111.30
CA PHE A 178 -35.93 28.72 112.17
C PHE A 178 -35.42 30.14 111.86
N GLY A 179 -35.75 31.10 112.72
CA GLY A 179 -35.38 32.50 112.63
C GLY A 179 -36.57 33.44 112.80
N GLY A 180 -36.28 34.73 113.04
CA GLY A 180 -37.30 35.74 113.31
C GLY A 180 -38.27 35.94 112.14
N SER A 181 -39.57 35.90 112.43
CA SER A 181 -40.68 36.05 111.49
C SER A 181 -40.63 35.12 110.27
N THR A 182 -40.07 33.91 110.42
CA THR A 182 -40.18 32.88 109.38
C THR A 182 -41.59 32.31 109.31
N LEU A 183 -42.12 32.06 108.11
CA LEU A 183 -43.48 31.51 107.91
C LEU A 183 -44.59 32.25 108.70
N GLN A 184 -44.43 33.56 108.96
CA GLN A 184 -45.26 34.27 109.94
C GLN A 184 -46.76 34.24 109.57
N SER A 185 -47.09 34.44 108.29
CA SER A 185 -48.47 34.42 107.78
C SER A 185 -49.03 33.02 107.46
N ASN A 186 -48.25 31.95 107.61
CA ASN A 186 -48.65 30.60 107.16
C ASN A 186 -49.88 30.15 107.92
N THR A 187 -50.94 29.70 107.24
CA THR A 187 -52.19 29.23 107.88
C THR A 187 -52.42 27.75 107.64
N THR A 188 -52.37 27.31 106.37
CA THR A 188 -52.64 25.92 105.97
C THR A 188 -51.46 25.27 105.23
N GLY A 189 -50.44 26.06 104.84
CA GLY A 189 -49.25 25.57 104.15
C GLY A 189 -48.48 24.53 104.96
N SER A 190 -48.05 23.45 104.29
CA SER A 190 -47.47 22.25 104.91
C SER A 190 -46.14 21.87 104.26
N TYR A 191 -45.28 21.14 104.99
CA TYR A 191 -43.95 20.68 104.58
C TYR A 191 -42.96 21.80 104.20
N ASN A 192 -43.20 23.05 104.61
CA ASN A 192 -42.32 24.16 104.29
C ASN A 192 -41.14 24.24 105.27
N THR A 193 -39.92 24.36 104.75
CA THR A 193 -38.71 24.69 105.53
C THR A 193 -38.34 26.16 105.31
N ALA A 194 -38.18 26.92 106.39
CA ALA A 194 -37.77 28.32 106.40
C ALA A 194 -36.61 28.49 107.41
N LEU A 195 -35.45 29.02 107.00
CA LEU A 195 -34.27 29.17 107.85
C LEU A 195 -33.56 30.50 107.56
N GLY A 196 -33.76 31.51 108.41
CA GLY A 196 -33.26 32.87 108.21
C GLY A 196 -34.17 33.93 108.84
N TYR A 197 -33.85 35.22 108.72
CA TYR A 197 -34.78 36.28 109.11
C TYR A 197 -35.80 36.52 107.98
N THR A 198 -37.10 36.54 108.31
CA THR A 198 -38.22 36.78 107.38
C THR A 198 -38.30 35.88 106.14
N SER A 199 -37.76 34.65 106.21
CA SER A 199 -37.91 33.66 105.13
C SER A 199 -39.35 33.11 105.08
N LEU A 200 -39.95 33.00 103.89
CA LEU A 200 -41.36 32.60 103.68
C LEU A 200 -42.38 33.44 104.47
N PHE A 201 -42.10 34.73 104.72
CA PHE A 201 -42.87 35.61 105.60
C PHE A 201 -44.37 35.65 105.31
N LEU A 202 -44.78 35.91 104.05
CA LEU A 202 -46.19 36.01 103.65
C LEU A 202 -46.86 34.69 103.24
N ASN A 203 -46.19 33.52 103.39
CA ASN A 203 -46.78 32.24 102.95
C ASN A 203 -48.13 32.06 103.63
N THR A 204 -49.17 31.58 102.96
CA THR A 204 -50.49 31.33 103.57
C THR A 204 -50.88 29.87 103.40
N SER A 205 -50.95 29.40 102.16
CA SER A 205 -51.29 28.00 101.81
C SER A 205 -50.24 27.29 100.97
N GLY A 206 -49.15 27.95 100.57
CA GLY A 206 -48.05 27.32 99.82
C GLY A 206 -47.42 26.15 100.57
N THR A 207 -47.05 25.08 99.86
CA THR A 207 -46.57 23.81 100.42
C THR A 207 -45.21 23.39 99.86
N ASN A 208 -44.47 22.53 100.59
CA ASN A 208 -43.17 21.96 100.20
C ASN A 208 -42.07 22.99 99.84
N ASN A 209 -42.19 24.26 100.26
CA ASN A 209 -41.19 25.28 99.95
C ASN A 209 -39.99 25.23 100.91
N ALA A 210 -38.76 25.35 100.41
CA ALA A 210 -37.51 25.26 101.18
C ALA A 210 -36.66 26.55 101.08
N ALA A 211 -36.97 27.55 101.90
CA ALA A 211 -36.33 28.86 101.95
C ALA A 211 -35.22 28.93 103.01
N VAL A 212 -33.97 29.19 102.62
CA VAL A 212 -32.81 29.26 103.53
C VAL A 212 -31.99 30.53 103.25
N GLY A 213 -32.19 31.58 104.04
CA GLY A 213 -31.51 32.87 103.90
C GLY A 213 -32.41 34.04 104.31
N ALA A 214 -31.82 35.20 104.62
CA ALA A 214 -32.60 36.37 104.99
C ALA A 214 -33.52 36.82 103.84
N SER A 215 -34.83 36.86 104.11
CA SER A 215 -35.91 37.22 103.19
C SER A 215 -36.01 36.37 101.92
N SER A 216 -35.61 35.09 101.94
CA SER A 216 -35.92 34.19 100.83
C SER A 216 -37.41 33.82 100.79
N LEU A 217 -38.00 33.81 99.59
CA LEU A 217 -39.45 33.59 99.37
C LEU A 217 -40.36 34.51 100.21
N PHE A 218 -39.93 35.74 100.51
CA PHE A 218 -40.65 36.66 101.41
C PHE A 218 -42.12 36.90 101.00
N PHE A 219 -42.37 37.17 99.72
CA PHE A 219 -43.72 37.47 99.21
C PHE A 219 -44.56 36.23 98.83
N ASN A 220 -44.06 35.01 99.03
CA ASN A 220 -44.80 33.80 98.63
C ASN A 220 -46.10 33.73 99.41
N THR A 221 -47.20 33.34 98.78
CA THR A 221 -48.51 33.17 99.44
C THR A 221 -49.03 31.76 99.20
N THR A 222 -49.20 31.39 97.94
CA THR A 222 -49.80 30.11 97.53
C THR A 222 -48.88 29.24 96.67
N GLY A 223 -47.70 29.74 96.27
CA GLY A 223 -46.71 29.00 95.50
C GLY A 223 -46.17 27.77 96.23
N ASN A 224 -45.90 26.69 95.49
CA ASN A 224 -45.54 25.37 96.02
C ASN A 224 -44.20 24.87 95.48
N GLU A 225 -43.54 23.98 96.23
CA GLU A 225 -42.34 23.24 95.79
C GLU A 225 -41.17 24.15 95.36
N ASN A 226 -41.10 25.38 95.90
CA ASN A 226 -40.01 26.31 95.62
C ASN A 226 -38.85 26.15 96.61
N MET A 227 -37.62 25.99 96.13
CA MET A 227 -36.40 26.03 96.93
C MET A 227 -35.73 27.40 96.77
N ALA A 228 -35.33 28.05 97.87
CA ALA A 228 -34.78 29.42 97.87
C ALA A 228 -33.63 29.58 98.87
N VAL A 229 -32.44 29.11 98.51
CA VAL A 229 -31.24 29.07 99.36
C VAL A 229 -30.32 30.26 99.07
N GLY A 230 -30.54 31.37 99.75
CA GLY A 230 -29.73 32.59 99.67
C GLY A 230 -30.52 33.81 100.14
N SER A 231 -29.85 34.86 100.61
CA SER A 231 -30.55 36.09 100.97
C SER A 231 -31.22 36.72 99.74
N LEU A 232 -32.50 37.08 99.87
CA LEU A 232 -33.36 37.61 98.81
C LEU A 232 -33.51 36.67 97.58
N ALA A 233 -33.32 35.36 97.75
CA ALA A 233 -33.67 34.37 96.72
C ALA A 233 -35.20 34.25 96.57
N LEU A 234 -35.72 34.31 95.34
CA LEU A 234 -37.18 34.31 95.04
C LEU A 234 -37.98 35.35 95.85
N PHE A 235 -37.41 36.53 96.11
CA PHE A 235 -37.97 37.52 97.02
C PHE A 235 -39.43 37.90 96.69
N PHE A 236 -39.70 38.24 95.43
CA PHE A 236 -41.02 38.71 94.96
C PHE A 236 -42.00 37.60 94.55
N ASN A 237 -41.65 36.32 94.68
CA ASN A 237 -42.50 35.22 94.20
C ASN A 237 -43.77 35.15 95.04
N THR A 238 -44.96 35.21 94.45
CA THR A 238 -46.26 35.21 95.14
C THR A 238 -47.01 33.90 94.96
N THR A 239 -47.11 33.43 93.71
CA THR A 239 -47.87 32.24 93.28
C THR A 239 -47.01 31.25 92.49
N GLY A 240 -45.84 31.68 92.01
CA GLY A 240 -44.89 30.86 91.26
C GLY A 240 -44.49 29.58 92.02
N SER A 241 -44.30 28.48 91.31
CA SER A 241 -44.15 27.13 91.89
C SER A 241 -43.06 26.31 91.19
N ASN A 242 -42.48 25.31 91.86
CA ASN A 242 -41.38 24.47 91.35
C ASN A 242 -40.08 25.24 91.00
N ASN A 243 -39.85 26.43 91.58
CA ASN A 243 -38.64 27.21 91.30
C ASN A 243 -37.49 26.86 92.27
N THR A 244 -36.28 26.63 91.77
CA THR A 244 -35.06 26.38 92.57
C THR A 244 -34.08 27.53 92.45
N ALA A 245 -34.12 28.48 93.39
CA ALA A 245 -33.16 29.57 93.52
C ALA A 245 -32.10 29.24 94.59
N ILE A 246 -30.82 29.31 94.24
CA ILE A 246 -29.69 29.06 95.16
C ILE A 246 -28.62 30.14 94.92
N GLY A 247 -28.66 31.22 95.70
CA GLY A 247 -27.76 32.37 95.56
C GLY A 247 -28.38 33.67 96.04
N ASN A 248 -27.54 34.68 96.33
CA ASN A 248 -28.04 35.99 96.72
C ASN A 248 -28.74 36.69 95.53
N HIS A 249 -29.96 37.15 95.72
CA HIS A 249 -30.83 37.70 94.66
C HIS A 249 -31.05 36.75 93.45
N ALA A 250 -30.97 35.43 93.64
CA ALA A 250 -31.34 34.47 92.60
C ALA A 250 -32.87 34.47 92.39
N LEU A 251 -33.33 34.56 91.13
CA LEU A 251 -34.75 34.69 90.75
C LEU A 251 -35.48 35.83 91.50
N TYR A 252 -34.77 36.94 91.79
CA TYR A 252 -35.23 38.01 92.67
C TYR A 252 -36.60 38.60 92.28
N SER A 253 -36.80 38.91 91.00
CA SER A 253 -38.00 39.58 90.48
C SER A 253 -39.14 38.63 90.08
N ASN A 254 -38.96 37.31 90.23
CA ASN A 254 -39.97 36.33 89.85
C ASN A 254 -41.21 36.52 90.74
N SER A 255 -42.40 36.62 90.14
CA SER A 255 -43.68 36.75 90.84
C SER A 255 -44.57 35.51 90.68
N GLU A 256 -44.77 35.05 89.44
CA GLU A 256 -45.78 34.03 89.11
C GLU A 256 -45.22 32.85 88.28
N ALA A 257 -43.92 32.88 87.96
CA ALA A 257 -43.31 31.91 87.06
C ALA A 257 -43.10 30.54 87.73
N HIS A 258 -42.92 29.51 86.92
CA HIS A 258 -42.73 28.14 87.40
C HIS A 258 -41.57 27.39 86.72
N SER A 259 -41.12 26.33 87.40
CA SER A 259 -40.09 25.40 86.90
C SER A 259 -38.75 26.06 86.56
N ASN A 260 -38.39 27.17 87.21
CA ASN A 260 -37.13 27.88 86.95
C ASN A 260 -36.02 27.49 87.93
N VAL A 261 -34.81 27.27 87.44
CA VAL A 261 -33.61 26.96 88.23
C VAL A 261 -32.62 28.13 88.15
N GLY A 262 -32.42 28.87 89.23
CA GLY A 262 -31.47 30.00 89.32
C GLY A 262 -30.40 29.74 90.38
N ILE A 263 -29.25 29.18 90.02
CA ILE A 263 -28.19 28.78 90.95
C ILE A 263 -26.96 29.68 90.75
N GLY A 264 -26.87 30.75 91.53
CA GLY A 264 -25.77 31.71 91.53
C GLY A 264 -26.21 33.10 91.97
N PRO A 265 -25.30 33.98 92.41
CA PRO A 265 -25.65 35.38 92.69
C PRO A 265 -26.30 36.03 91.47
N LYS A 266 -27.49 36.63 91.65
CA LYS A 266 -28.23 37.33 90.59
C LYS A 266 -28.56 36.49 89.34
N ALA A 267 -28.59 35.16 89.43
CA ALA A 267 -29.11 34.32 88.35
C ALA A 267 -30.61 34.61 88.13
N LEU A 268 -31.04 34.83 86.88
CA LEU A 268 -32.43 35.20 86.51
C LEU A 268 -33.00 36.41 87.30
N TYR A 269 -32.15 37.41 87.58
CA TYR A 269 -32.51 38.55 88.44
C TYR A 269 -33.78 39.30 88.01
N SER A 270 -33.89 39.68 86.74
CA SER A 270 -35.01 40.48 86.18
C SER A 270 -36.22 39.65 85.72
N ASN A 271 -36.18 38.33 85.86
CA ASN A 271 -37.21 37.44 85.34
C ASN A 271 -38.50 37.51 86.19
N THR A 272 -39.64 37.91 85.62
CA THR A 272 -40.90 38.14 86.35
C THR A 272 -41.89 36.97 86.27
N THR A 273 -42.38 36.63 85.07
CA THR A 273 -43.44 35.61 84.86
C THR A 273 -43.04 34.46 83.94
N LEU A 274 -41.84 34.52 83.36
CA LEU A 274 -41.36 33.57 82.36
C LEU A 274 -40.81 32.29 83.00
N SER A 275 -41.17 31.15 82.42
CA SER A 275 -41.10 29.82 83.06
C SER A 275 -40.25 28.82 82.27
N ASN A 276 -39.85 27.72 82.91
CA ASN A 276 -38.99 26.66 82.37
C ASN A 276 -37.58 27.13 81.97
N LEU A 277 -36.93 27.88 82.85
CA LEU A 277 -35.60 28.47 82.64
C LEU A 277 -34.54 27.83 83.53
N VAL A 278 -33.29 27.78 83.05
CA VAL A 278 -32.14 27.33 83.83
C VAL A 278 -31.03 28.37 83.76
N ALA A 279 -30.48 28.78 84.89
CA ALA A 279 -29.45 29.80 85.02
C ALA A 279 -28.50 29.45 86.18
N ILE A 280 -27.36 28.84 85.87
CA ILE A 280 -26.41 28.31 86.86
C ILE A 280 -25.09 29.09 86.74
N GLY A 281 -24.93 30.17 87.50
CA GLY A 281 -23.74 31.02 87.54
C GLY A 281 -24.03 32.43 88.02
N ASP A 282 -22.98 33.17 88.42
CA ASP A 282 -23.10 34.60 88.71
C ASP A 282 -23.69 35.33 87.49
N SER A 283 -24.77 36.08 87.70
CA SER A 283 -25.43 36.92 86.70
C SER A 283 -25.86 36.17 85.42
N ALA A 284 -26.11 34.86 85.49
CA ALA A 284 -26.61 34.07 84.37
C ALA A 284 -28.08 34.47 84.04
N LEU A 285 -28.40 34.68 82.76
CA LEU A 285 -29.72 35.17 82.31
C LEU A 285 -30.24 36.43 83.06
N TYR A 286 -29.34 37.33 83.45
CA TYR A 286 -29.65 38.46 84.33
C TYR A 286 -30.85 39.32 83.88
N ASN A 287 -30.91 39.69 82.58
CA ASN A 287 -31.95 40.55 82.03
C ASN A 287 -33.18 39.80 81.44
N ASN A 288 -33.25 38.46 81.55
CA ASN A 288 -34.22 37.64 80.80
C ASN A 288 -35.68 38.09 81.01
N GLY A 289 -36.39 38.36 79.90
CA GLY A 289 -37.77 38.85 79.90
C GLY A 289 -37.93 40.38 79.94
N THR A 290 -36.85 41.16 80.02
CA THR A 290 -36.92 42.62 80.03
C THR A 290 -37.45 43.15 78.71
N GLY A 291 -38.72 43.55 78.67
CA GLY A 291 -39.40 44.05 77.46
C GLY A 291 -40.08 42.98 76.61
N ALA A 292 -40.21 41.74 77.11
CA ALA A 292 -41.02 40.70 76.46
C ALA A 292 -42.50 41.10 76.44
N THR A 293 -43.18 40.82 75.34
CA THR A 293 -44.60 41.14 75.09
C THR A 293 -45.41 39.95 74.56
N TYR A 294 -44.75 38.95 73.98
CA TYR A 294 -45.38 37.73 73.49
C TYR A 294 -45.09 36.52 74.39
N THR A 295 -46.04 35.59 74.48
CA THR A 295 -45.99 34.41 75.37
C THR A 295 -44.92 33.37 75.02
N PHE A 296 -44.20 33.54 73.90
CA PHE A 296 -43.09 32.67 73.49
C PHE A 296 -41.71 33.31 73.69
N GLU A 297 -41.63 34.59 74.06
CA GLU A 297 -40.36 35.29 74.26
C GLU A 297 -39.71 34.90 75.60
N SER A 298 -38.37 34.83 75.61
CA SER A 298 -37.55 34.59 76.82
C SER A 298 -37.92 33.38 77.69
N ILE A 299 -38.56 32.37 77.12
CA ILE A 299 -38.80 31.05 77.74
C ILE A 299 -37.85 29.97 77.20
N TYR A 300 -37.73 28.86 77.93
CA TYR A 300 -36.87 27.70 77.61
C TYR A 300 -35.36 28.00 77.45
N ASN A 301 -34.86 29.10 78.05
CA ASN A 301 -33.45 29.43 78.03
C ASN A 301 -32.66 28.70 79.14
N THR A 302 -31.49 28.15 78.80
CA THR A 302 -30.56 27.43 79.68
C THR A 302 -29.17 28.08 79.64
N ALA A 303 -28.81 28.84 80.66
CA ALA A 303 -27.47 29.40 80.88
C ALA A 303 -26.73 28.65 82.00
N ILE A 304 -25.49 28.20 81.76
CA ILE A 304 -24.65 27.55 82.77
C ILE A 304 -23.23 28.14 82.69
N GLY A 305 -22.93 29.09 83.57
CA GLY A 305 -21.64 29.77 83.69
C GLY A 305 -21.80 31.26 84.03
N SER A 306 -20.77 31.87 84.60
CA SER A 306 -20.82 33.29 84.98
C SER A 306 -21.03 34.18 83.75
N LYS A 307 -22.04 35.04 83.84
CA LYS A 307 -22.49 35.99 82.81
C LYS A 307 -22.92 35.33 81.49
N SER A 308 -23.24 34.03 81.52
CA SER A 308 -23.85 33.36 80.36
C SER A 308 -25.24 33.94 80.09
N MET A 309 -25.51 34.35 78.85
CA MET A 309 -26.72 35.07 78.43
C MET A 309 -27.09 36.31 79.29
N TYR A 310 -26.09 37.06 79.77
CA TYR A 310 -26.32 38.22 80.65
C TYR A 310 -27.35 39.23 80.09
N SER A 311 -27.25 39.57 78.80
CA SER A 311 -28.02 40.66 78.19
C SER A 311 -29.39 40.25 77.62
N ASN A 312 -29.77 38.97 77.72
CA ASN A 312 -30.95 38.43 77.03
C ASN A 312 -32.23 39.17 77.43
N THR A 313 -32.98 39.71 76.46
CA THR A 313 -34.21 40.49 76.72
C THR A 313 -35.47 39.76 76.30
N THR A 314 -35.50 39.23 75.07
CA THR A 314 -36.65 38.49 74.51
C THR A 314 -36.28 37.20 73.78
N GLY A 315 -35.01 36.96 73.48
CA GLY A 315 -34.55 35.73 72.82
C GLY A 315 -34.92 34.46 73.59
N TYR A 316 -35.32 33.40 72.91
CA TYR A 316 -35.92 32.18 73.50
C TYR A 316 -35.26 30.87 73.03
N ARG A 317 -35.50 29.77 73.77
CA ARG A 317 -34.96 28.41 73.52
C ARG A 317 -33.42 28.33 73.38
N ASN A 318 -32.70 29.29 73.96
CA ASN A 318 -31.24 29.36 73.88
C ASN A 318 -30.58 28.44 74.92
N SER A 319 -29.49 27.78 74.57
CA SER A 319 -28.61 27.03 75.49
C SER A 319 -27.20 27.61 75.44
N ALA A 320 -26.64 27.99 76.59
CA ALA A 320 -25.37 28.71 76.69
C ALA A 320 -24.52 28.24 77.89
N VAL A 321 -23.49 27.42 77.65
CA VAL A 321 -22.67 26.80 78.71
C VAL A 321 -21.21 27.27 78.65
N GLY A 322 -20.79 28.10 79.61
CA GLY A 322 -19.42 28.60 79.74
C GLY A 322 -19.32 29.99 80.37
N TYR A 323 -18.09 30.48 80.55
CA TYR A 323 -17.86 31.87 80.98
C TYR A 323 -18.13 32.83 79.83
N HIS A 324 -18.97 33.86 80.08
CA HIS A 324 -19.26 34.94 79.12
C HIS A 324 -19.82 34.44 77.76
N THR A 325 -20.42 33.25 77.76
CA THR A 325 -21.06 32.62 76.60
C THR A 325 -22.35 33.36 76.25
N LEU A 326 -22.55 33.69 74.97
CA LEU A 326 -23.77 34.37 74.47
C LEU A 326 -24.09 35.70 75.22
N TYR A 327 -23.07 36.39 75.74
CA TYR A 327 -23.20 37.50 76.70
C TYR A 327 -24.07 38.67 76.20
N SER A 328 -23.90 39.09 74.95
CA SER A 328 -24.52 40.31 74.39
C SER A 328 -25.90 40.08 73.76
N ASN A 329 -26.43 38.85 73.84
CA ASN A 329 -27.66 38.48 73.15
C ASN A 329 -28.84 39.28 73.70
N THR A 330 -29.71 39.79 72.84
CA THR A 330 -30.94 40.49 73.25
C THR A 330 -32.15 39.72 72.73
N THR A 331 -32.25 39.55 71.41
CA THR A 331 -33.39 38.92 70.73
C THR A 331 -33.07 37.62 70.00
N GLY A 332 -31.78 37.29 69.80
CA GLY A 332 -31.37 36.06 69.13
C GLY A 332 -31.91 34.80 69.81
N SER A 333 -32.43 33.85 69.03
CA SER A 333 -33.21 32.70 69.51
C SER A 333 -32.80 31.38 68.85
N GLU A 334 -33.13 30.27 69.52
CA GLU A 334 -32.80 28.88 69.17
C GLU A 334 -31.28 28.64 68.98
N ILE A 335 -30.47 29.29 69.82
CA ILE A 335 -29.00 29.26 69.82
C ILE A 335 -28.48 28.14 70.75
N ALA A 336 -27.43 27.44 70.35
CA ALA A 336 -26.79 26.39 71.15
C ALA A 336 -25.27 26.62 71.29
N ALA A 337 -24.85 27.40 72.28
CA ALA A 337 -23.48 27.85 72.48
C ALA A 337 -22.77 27.18 73.68
N PHE A 338 -21.57 26.66 73.46
CA PHE A 338 -20.78 25.97 74.49
C PHE A 338 -19.32 26.47 74.44
N GLY A 339 -18.70 26.63 75.62
CA GLY A 339 -17.33 27.11 75.79
C GLY A 339 -17.20 28.61 76.09
N THR A 340 -16.03 28.98 76.63
CA THR A 340 -15.66 30.34 77.05
C THR A 340 -15.70 31.36 75.90
N GLU A 341 -16.35 32.50 76.11
CA GLU A 341 -16.50 33.61 75.15
C GLU A 341 -17.16 33.22 73.80
N SER A 342 -17.76 32.02 73.74
CA SER A 342 -18.47 31.47 72.59
C SER A 342 -19.74 32.27 72.31
N LEU A 343 -19.92 32.72 71.06
CA LEU A 343 -21.02 33.62 70.61
C LEU A 343 -21.17 34.96 71.39
N SER A 344 -20.14 35.43 72.10
CA SER A 344 -20.29 36.50 73.11
C SER A 344 -20.80 37.86 72.62
N HIS A 345 -20.57 38.25 71.36
CA HIS A 345 -21.08 39.52 70.80
C HIS A 345 -22.43 39.40 70.07
N ASN A 346 -23.04 38.20 70.00
CA ASN A 346 -24.30 38.02 69.27
C ASN A 346 -25.37 38.88 69.90
N THR A 347 -26.12 39.64 69.10
CA THR A 347 -27.24 40.48 69.58
C THR A 347 -28.57 39.92 69.10
N THR A 348 -28.70 39.69 67.79
CA THR A 348 -29.96 39.31 67.13
C THR A 348 -29.84 38.11 66.19
N GLY A 349 -28.65 37.51 66.04
CA GLY A 349 -28.45 36.32 65.19
C GLY A 349 -29.13 35.08 65.78
N ASN A 350 -29.83 34.29 64.95
CA ASN A 350 -30.65 33.14 65.36
C ASN A 350 -30.07 31.81 64.87
N TYR A 351 -30.54 30.68 65.43
CA TYR A 351 -30.19 29.32 64.98
C TYR A 351 -28.68 28.98 64.99
N ASN A 352 -27.88 29.76 65.72
CA ASN A 352 -26.43 29.59 65.76
C ASN A 352 -26.05 28.48 66.75
N THR A 353 -25.24 27.52 66.30
CA THR A 353 -24.63 26.49 67.17
C THR A 353 -23.14 26.78 67.30
N SER A 354 -22.59 26.79 68.51
CA SER A 354 -21.14 26.92 68.73
C SER A 354 -20.63 26.03 69.84
N SER A 355 -19.41 25.49 69.71
CA SER A 355 -18.81 24.64 70.72
C SER A 355 -17.29 24.77 70.72
N GLY A 356 -16.76 25.51 71.69
CA GLY A 356 -15.32 25.76 71.85
C GLY A 356 -15.03 27.15 72.39
N SER A 357 -13.83 27.33 72.96
CA SER A 357 -13.39 28.65 73.39
C SER A 357 -13.26 29.58 72.18
N ARG A 358 -13.87 30.76 72.25
CA ARG A 358 -13.90 31.78 71.19
C ARG A 358 -14.51 31.36 69.83
N ALA A 359 -15.34 30.33 69.78
CA ALA A 359 -16.13 30.05 68.57
C ALA A 359 -17.17 31.16 68.36
N LEU A 360 -17.37 31.63 67.12
CA LEU A 360 -18.40 32.64 66.76
C LEU A 360 -18.32 33.98 67.53
N THR A 361 -17.20 34.29 68.17
CA THR A 361 -17.11 35.38 69.17
C THR A 361 -17.55 36.74 68.65
N GLY A 362 -17.18 37.11 67.42
CA GLY A 362 -17.51 38.42 66.81
C GLY A 362 -18.90 38.53 66.18
N ASN A 363 -19.70 37.46 66.18
CA ASN A 363 -21.01 37.45 65.52
C ASN A 363 -21.93 38.47 66.16
N THR A 364 -22.66 39.25 65.38
CA THR A 364 -23.66 40.20 65.89
C THR A 364 -25.05 39.82 65.39
N THR A 365 -25.23 39.72 64.08
CA THR A 365 -26.52 39.45 63.43
C THR A 365 -26.53 38.20 62.53
N GLY A 366 -25.36 37.60 62.25
CA GLY A 366 -25.26 36.38 61.43
C GLY A 366 -26.08 35.23 62.04
N SER A 367 -26.76 34.44 61.20
CA SER A 367 -27.68 33.38 61.63
C SER A 367 -27.39 32.03 60.98
N ASN A 368 -27.96 30.94 61.50
CA ASN A 368 -27.80 29.56 61.02
C ASN A 368 -26.34 29.03 61.02
N ASN A 369 -25.40 29.70 61.71
CA ASN A 369 -23.98 29.32 61.68
C ASN A 369 -23.69 28.19 62.69
N THR A 370 -22.91 27.18 62.29
CA THR A 370 -22.45 26.09 63.15
C THR A 370 -20.93 26.15 63.32
N ALA A 371 -20.39 26.37 64.52
CA ALA A 371 -18.95 26.54 64.74
C ALA A 371 -18.40 25.71 65.92
N MET A 372 -17.68 24.62 65.63
CA MET A 372 -17.18 23.69 66.65
C MET A 372 -15.65 23.61 66.64
N GLY A 373 -14.99 24.31 67.56
CA GLY A 373 -13.52 24.38 67.64
C GLY A 373 -13.06 25.61 68.42
N ASN A 374 -11.76 25.66 68.77
CA ASN A 374 -11.22 26.90 69.33
C ASN A 374 -11.02 27.93 68.21
N SER A 375 -11.63 29.11 68.40
CA SER A 375 -11.63 30.22 67.43
C SER A 375 -12.16 29.88 66.03
N SER A 376 -13.09 28.93 65.89
CA SER A 376 -13.81 28.73 64.62
C SER A 376 -14.76 29.88 64.31
N LEU A 377 -14.72 30.39 63.08
CA LEU A 377 -15.54 31.49 62.55
C LEU A 377 -15.55 32.72 63.49
N ALA A 378 -14.37 33.04 64.03
CA ALA A 378 -14.22 33.92 65.20
C ALA A 378 -14.51 35.40 64.95
N VAL A 379 -14.22 35.94 63.75
CA VAL A 379 -14.43 37.37 63.43
C VAL A 379 -15.70 37.65 62.63
N ASN A 380 -16.48 36.62 62.28
CA ASN A 380 -17.72 36.78 61.53
C ASN A 380 -18.65 37.76 62.24
N GLN A 381 -19.20 38.75 61.52
CA GLN A 381 -20.11 39.74 62.11
C GLN A 381 -21.55 39.47 61.66
N THR A 382 -21.76 39.44 60.35
CA THR A 382 -23.07 39.37 59.69
C THR A 382 -23.28 38.12 58.84
N GLY A 383 -22.21 37.34 58.58
CA GLY A 383 -22.25 36.17 57.71
C GLY A 383 -23.15 35.08 58.28
N SER A 384 -23.89 34.40 57.41
CA SER A 384 -24.92 33.42 57.77
C SER A 384 -24.73 32.08 57.05
N ASP A 385 -25.37 31.04 57.55
CA ASP A 385 -25.41 29.68 56.97
C ASP A 385 -24.03 28.98 56.87
N ASN A 386 -23.01 29.45 57.61
CA ASN A 386 -21.68 28.87 57.57
C ASN A 386 -21.51 27.69 58.56
N THR A 387 -20.72 26.68 58.19
CA THR A 387 -20.31 25.59 59.07
C THR A 387 -18.78 25.57 59.23
N ALA A 388 -18.26 25.69 60.45
CA ALA A 388 -16.84 25.85 60.75
C ALA A 388 -16.39 24.91 61.91
N ILE A 389 -15.89 23.72 61.57
CA ILE A 389 -15.54 22.68 62.53
C ILE A 389 -14.02 22.47 62.52
N GLY A 390 -13.35 22.81 63.63
CA GLY A 390 -11.91 22.67 63.84
C GLY A 390 -11.23 23.95 64.35
N TYR A 391 -9.94 23.85 64.69
CA TYR A 391 -9.15 24.99 65.17
C TYR A 391 -9.03 26.05 64.06
N LYS A 392 -9.52 27.28 64.31
CA LYS A 392 -9.50 28.40 63.35
C LYS A 392 -10.10 28.11 61.97
N ALA A 393 -11.04 27.17 61.84
CA ALA A 393 -11.82 27.02 60.61
C ALA A 393 -12.60 28.32 60.32
N LEU A 394 -12.55 28.84 59.10
CA LEU A 394 -13.17 30.12 58.67
C LEU A 394 -12.81 31.35 59.55
N TYR A 395 -11.62 31.39 60.16
CA TYR A 395 -11.28 32.39 61.18
C TYR A 395 -11.55 33.85 60.79
N TRP A 396 -11.18 34.27 59.57
CA TRP A 396 -11.36 35.65 59.08
C TRP A 396 -12.71 35.94 58.37
N SER A 397 -13.57 34.93 58.21
CA SER A 397 -14.74 35.00 57.32
C SER A 397 -15.86 35.92 57.80
N THR A 398 -16.37 36.75 56.89
CA THR A 398 -17.66 37.46 57.01
C THR A 398 -18.66 37.09 55.89
N GLY A 399 -18.28 36.17 54.99
CA GLY A 399 -19.14 35.65 53.91
C GLY A 399 -20.21 34.65 54.37
N ASN A 400 -21.01 34.16 53.41
CA ASN A 400 -22.20 33.31 53.66
C ASN A 400 -22.05 31.89 53.11
N GLY A 401 -22.72 30.92 53.73
CA GLY A 401 -22.90 29.57 53.19
C GLY A 401 -21.62 28.76 52.98
N ASN A 402 -20.54 29.07 53.70
CA ASN A 402 -19.27 28.34 53.59
C ASN A 402 -19.21 27.16 54.56
N VAL A 403 -18.70 26.02 54.09
CA VAL A 403 -18.43 24.83 54.91
C VAL A 403 -16.91 24.64 55.04
N ALA A 404 -16.41 24.52 56.26
CA ALA A 404 -15.01 24.33 56.61
C ALA A 404 -14.88 23.27 57.72
N LEU A 405 -14.21 22.16 57.43
CA LEU A 405 -13.98 21.06 58.38
C LEU A 405 -12.48 20.69 58.44
N GLY A 406 -11.77 21.17 59.47
CA GLY A 406 -10.35 20.93 59.68
C GLY A 406 -9.63 22.04 60.48
N LYS A 407 -8.32 21.88 60.68
CA LYS A 407 -7.45 22.95 61.20
C LYS A 407 -7.22 23.98 60.09
N GLU A 408 -7.44 25.26 60.41
CA GLU A 408 -7.11 26.42 59.56
C GLU A 408 -7.64 26.29 58.11
N THR A 409 -8.76 25.59 57.97
CA THR A 409 -9.54 25.43 56.74
C THR A 409 -10.24 26.74 56.41
N LEU A 410 -10.16 27.22 55.15
CA LEU A 410 -10.72 28.51 54.72
C LEU A 410 -10.26 29.71 55.60
N TYR A 411 -9.00 29.69 56.05
CA TYR A 411 -8.49 30.61 57.07
C TYR A 411 -8.62 32.10 56.72
N TYR A 412 -8.27 32.49 55.47
CA TYR A 412 -8.25 33.89 55.01
C TYR A 412 -9.49 34.33 54.22
N ASN A 413 -10.60 33.57 54.23
CA ASN A 413 -11.87 34.03 53.64
C ASN A 413 -12.25 35.39 54.26
N SER A 414 -12.55 36.40 53.45
CA SER A 414 -13.14 37.65 53.89
C SER A 414 -14.62 37.70 53.51
N THR A 415 -14.93 37.83 52.21
CA THR A 415 -16.31 38.00 51.70
C THR A 415 -16.78 36.85 50.81
N ALA A 416 -15.97 35.81 50.65
CA ALA A 416 -16.26 34.69 49.76
C ALA A 416 -17.41 33.82 50.29
N HIS A 417 -18.24 33.29 49.39
CA HIS A 417 -19.45 32.54 49.74
C HIS A 417 -19.52 31.17 49.06
N SER A 418 -20.37 30.29 49.59
CA SER A 418 -20.73 29.00 48.95
C SER A 418 -19.54 28.05 48.74
N ASN A 419 -18.46 28.18 49.51
CA ASN A 419 -17.28 27.31 49.40
C ASN A 419 -17.38 26.09 50.33
N VAL A 420 -16.85 24.94 49.90
CA VAL A 420 -16.80 23.70 50.70
C VAL A 420 -15.35 23.22 50.82
N ALA A 421 -14.76 23.36 52.00
CA ALA A 421 -13.39 22.92 52.28
C ALA A 421 -13.34 21.93 53.45
N ILE A 422 -12.61 20.82 53.29
CA ILE A 422 -12.50 19.74 54.27
C ILE A 422 -11.06 19.22 54.29
N GLY A 423 -10.34 19.43 55.40
CA GLY A 423 -8.94 19.05 55.56
C GLY A 423 -8.09 20.15 56.19
N ASN A 424 -6.94 19.77 56.75
CA ASN A 424 -5.95 20.73 57.28
C ASN A 424 -5.51 21.70 56.16
N GLU A 425 -5.62 23.00 56.44
CA GLU A 425 -5.19 24.08 55.55
C GLU A 425 -5.79 24.01 54.12
N ALA A 426 -6.93 23.32 53.97
CA ALA A 426 -7.68 23.33 52.71
C ALA A 426 -8.24 24.73 52.45
N LEU A 427 -8.00 25.24 51.24
CA LEU A 427 -8.42 26.54 50.73
C LEU A 427 -7.95 27.73 51.60
N TYR A 428 -6.71 27.65 52.11
CA TYR A 428 -6.14 28.54 53.12
C TYR A 428 -6.12 30.04 52.73
N TYR A 429 -5.62 30.38 51.53
CA TYR A 429 -5.45 31.77 51.07
C TYR A 429 -6.62 32.37 50.27
N ASN A 430 -7.76 31.68 50.17
CA ASN A 430 -8.94 32.23 49.49
C ASN A 430 -9.49 33.43 50.25
N THR A 431 -9.45 34.62 49.65
CA THR A 431 -10.02 35.85 50.21
C THR A 431 -11.44 36.12 49.71
N VAL A 432 -11.63 36.14 48.39
CA VAL A 432 -12.85 36.65 47.73
C VAL A 432 -13.52 35.66 46.76
N ASN A 433 -12.94 34.49 46.53
CA ASN A 433 -13.41 33.55 45.50
C ASN A 433 -14.50 32.61 46.03
N SER A 434 -15.64 32.60 45.35
CA SER A 434 -16.82 31.78 45.69
C SER A 434 -16.90 30.50 44.87
N ASN A 435 -17.81 29.61 45.29
CA ASN A 435 -18.19 28.37 44.59
C ASN A 435 -17.03 27.35 44.43
N LEU A 436 -16.10 27.31 45.39
CA LEU A 436 -14.95 26.40 45.38
C LEU A 436 -15.16 25.14 46.22
N VAL A 437 -14.56 24.03 45.80
CA VAL A 437 -14.56 22.76 46.55
C VAL A 437 -13.12 22.32 46.82
N ALA A 438 -12.76 22.03 48.07
CA ALA A 438 -11.38 21.73 48.50
C ALA A 438 -11.33 20.64 49.58
N ILE A 439 -11.34 19.37 49.18
CA ILE A 439 -11.40 18.21 50.09
C ILE A 439 -10.05 17.49 50.13
N GLY A 440 -9.20 17.82 51.10
CA GLY A 440 -7.90 17.19 51.35
C GLY A 440 -6.91 18.13 52.05
N ASP A 441 -5.88 17.58 52.70
CA ASP A 441 -4.79 18.40 53.27
C ASP A 441 -4.17 19.30 52.18
N SER A 442 -4.10 20.60 52.44
CA SER A 442 -3.54 21.61 51.55
C SER A 442 -4.19 21.66 50.14
N ALA A 443 -5.43 21.20 49.96
CA ALA A 443 -6.16 21.34 48.69
C ALA A 443 -6.44 22.83 48.40
N LEU A 444 -6.18 23.30 47.17
CA LEU A 444 -6.33 24.72 46.77
C LEU A 444 -5.62 25.74 47.69
N TRP A 445 -4.48 25.37 48.29
CA TRP A 445 -3.81 26.15 49.34
C TRP A 445 -3.54 27.62 48.95
N LYS A 446 -3.05 27.89 47.73
CA LYS A 446 -2.76 29.25 47.22
C LYS A 446 -3.93 29.97 46.52
N ASN A 447 -5.12 29.36 46.41
CA ASN A 447 -6.15 29.88 45.50
C ASN A 447 -6.62 31.30 45.88
N GLY A 448 -6.56 32.23 44.93
CA GLY A 448 -6.85 33.65 45.13
C GLY A 448 -5.62 34.51 45.47
N LEU A 449 -4.44 33.90 45.70
CA LEU A 449 -3.22 34.63 46.08
C LEU A 449 -2.68 35.46 44.91
N GLY A 450 -2.96 36.76 44.94
CA GLY A 450 -2.62 37.70 43.87
C GLY A 450 -3.74 37.93 42.85
N ALA A 451 -4.97 37.47 43.14
CA ALA A 451 -6.15 37.81 42.35
C ALA A 451 -6.41 39.33 42.30
N SER A 452 -6.86 39.80 41.15
CA SER A 452 -7.11 41.23 40.86
C SER A 452 -8.42 41.45 40.08
N GLY A 453 -8.83 40.49 39.26
CA GLY A 453 -10.12 40.44 38.58
C GLY A 453 -11.13 39.53 39.28
N SER A 454 -12.42 39.74 39.01
CA SER A 454 -13.53 38.94 39.56
C SER A 454 -13.58 37.47 39.09
N TYR A 455 -12.70 37.08 38.17
CA TYR A 455 -12.61 35.75 37.57
C TYR A 455 -11.30 35.02 37.89
N ASP A 456 -10.43 35.60 38.73
CA ASP A 456 -9.10 35.09 39.06
C ASP A 456 -9.18 34.04 40.18
N GLY A 457 -9.11 32.74 39.87
CA GLY A 457 -9.17 31.65 40.85
C GLY A 457 -10.58 31.19 41.25
N VAL A 458 -11.57 31.29 40.35
CA VAL A 458 -12.97 30.88 40.60
C VAL A 458 -13.31 29.49 40.05
N GLU A 459 -14.40 28.90 40.57
CA GLU A 459 -15.00 27.64 40.08
C GLU A 459 -14.03 26.44 40.01
N ASN A 460 -13.03 26.41 40.91
CA ASN A 460 -12.10 25.29 41.04
C ASN A 460 -12.63 24.21 42.02
N THR A 461 -12.48 22.95 41.61
CA THR A 461 -12.80 21.76 42.42
C THR A 461 -11.54 20.94 42.65
N ALA A 462 -11.16 20.72 43.91
CA ALA A 462 -10.01 19.93 44.32
C ALA A 462 -10.41 18.88 45.37
N VAL A 463 -10.08 17.61 45.10
CA VAL A 463 -10.37 16.47 45.97
C VAL A 463 -9.12 15.58 46.02
N GLY A 464 -8.43 15.56 47.16
CA GLY A 464 -7.15 14.89 47.38
C GLY A 464 -6.14 15.82 48.05
N SER A 465 -5.20 15.25 48.82
CA SER A 465 -4.12 16.05 49.43
C SER A 465 -3.31 16.75 48.33
N LYS A 466 -3.10 18.05 48.49
CA LYS A 466 -2.31 18.92 47.61
C LYS A 466 -2.82 18.93 46.15
N ALA A 467 -4.09 18.64 45.93
CA ALA A 467 -4.77 18.90 44.67
C ALA A 467 -4.87 20.43 44.44
N LEU A 468 -4.47 20.91 43.26
CA LEU A 468 -4.37 22.35 42.92
C LEU A 468 -3.57 23.19 43.94
N PHE A 469 -2.56 22.60 44.59
CA PHE A 469 -1.81 23.24 45.70
C PHE A 469 -1.23 24.62 45.35
N ALA A 470 -0.57 24.75 44.19
CA ALA A 470 0.10 25.99 43.81
C ALA A 470 -0.82 27.04 43.14
N ASN A 471 -2.10 26.73 42.91
CA ASN A 471 -2.99 27.53 42.06
C ASN A 471 -3.16 28.95 42.62
N THR A 472 -2.83 29.98 41.86
CA THR A 472 -2.98 31.37 42.29
C THR A 472 -4.24 31.99 41.70
N ILE A 473 -4.35 32.03 40.36
CA ILE A 473 -5.44 32.70 39.63
C ILE A 473 -6.06 31.84 38.51
N GLY A 474 -5.60 30.60 38.31
CA GLY A 474 -6.21 29.68 37.35
C GLY A 474 -7.63 29.28 37.78
N SER A 475 -8.59 29.31 36.84
CA SER A 475 -10.03 29.09 37.10
C SER A 475 -10.61 27.90 36.34
N TRP A 476 -11.79 27.42 36.75
CA TRP A 476 -12.51 26.29 36.14
C TRP A 476 -11.73 24.96 36.13
N ASN A 477 -10.78 24.76 37.05
CA ASN A 477 -9.98 23.55 37.13
C ASN A 477 -10.63 22.49 38.04
N THR A 478 -10.68 21.25 37.58
CA THR A 478 -11.10 20.07 38.37
C THR A 478 -9.91 19.17 38.63
N ALA A 479 -9.64 18.82 39.88
CA ALA A 479 -8.46 18.07 40.32
C ALA A 479 -8.86 17.00 41.37
N ASN A 480 -9.08 15.76 40.93
CA ASN A 480 -9.49 14.64 41.78
C ASN A 480 -8.36 13.59 41.87
N GLY A 481 -7.56 13.68 42.91
CA GLY A 481 -6.44 12.79 43.20
C GLY A 481 -5.35 13.51 43.99
N CYS A 482 -4.61 12.76 44.82
CA CYS A 482 -3.47 13.32 45.54
C CYS A 482 -2.43 13.90 44.55
N GLN A 483 -2.01 15.14 44.78
CA GLN A 483 -1.13 15.94 43.90
C GLN A 483 -1.60 16.09 42.44
N SER A 484 -2.90 16.00 42.16
CA SER A 484 -3.45 16.38 40.85
C SER A 484 -3.34 17.90 40.64
N LEU A 485 -2.90 18.34 39.46
CA LEU A 485 -2.64 19.76 39.13
C LEU A 485 -1.75 20.50 40.16
N TYR A 486 -0.80 19.79 40.79
CA TYR A 486 -0.01 20.28 41.93
C TYR A 486 0.70 21.62 41.67
N SER A 487 1.32 21.76 40.49
CA SER A 487 2.16 22.92 40.13
C SER A 487 1.40 24.07 39.47
N ASN A 488 0.08 23.96 39.27
CA ASN A 488 -0.72 24.92 38.49
C ASN A 488 -0.63 26.30 39.12
N THR A 489 -0.48 27.37 38.33
CA THR A 489 -0.49 28.74 38.83
C THR A 489 -1.60 29.55 38.15
N THR A 490 -1.56 29.62 36.82
CA THR A 490 -2.51 30.39 35.99
C THR A 490 -3.24 29.55 34.94
N GLY A 491 -2.93 28.25 34.83
CA GLY A 491 -3.63 27.34 33.92
C GLY A 491 -5.12 27.22 34.27
N TYR A 492 -5.99 27.23 33.27
CA TYR A 492 -7.44 27.26 33.44
C TYR A 492 -8.15 26.14 32.65
N SER A 493 -9.39 25.81 33.06
CA SER A 493 -10.23 24.79 32.43
C SER A 493 -9.60 23.39 32.33
N ASN A 494 -8.62 23.05 33.18
CA ASN A 494 -8.00 21.73 33.19
C ASN A 494 -8.80 20.73 34.04
N THR A 495 -8.87 19.47 33.60
CA THR A 495 -9.46 18.36 34.35
C THR A 495 -8.41 17.29 34.62
N ALA A 496 -8.14 16.97 35.89
CA ALA A 496 -7.09 16.04 36.32
C ALA A 496 -7.65 15.02 37.32
N ASN A 497 -8.05 13.84 36.84
CA ASN A 497 -8.60 12.76 37.66
C ASN A 497 -7.58 11.62 37.78
N GLY A 498 -6.80 11.60 38.86
CA GLY A 498 -5.80 10.58 39.14
C GLY A 498 -4.66 11.07 40.04
N TYR A 499 -3.93 10.14 40.66
CA TYR A 499 -2.69 10.47 41.39
C TYR A 499 -1.68 11.12 40.44
N GLN A 500 -1.23 12.33 40.80
CA GLN A 500 -0.28 13.13 40.03
C GLN A 500 -0.67 13.35 38.55
N ALA A 501 -1.96 13.38 38.23
CA ALA A 501 -2.45 13.84 36.93
C ALA A 501 -2.16 15.34 36.74
N LEU A 502 -1.60 15.75 35.59
CA LEU A 502 -1.16 17.13 35.31
C LEU A 502 -0.22 17.74 36.37
N TYR A 503 0.63 16.92 37.00
CA TYR A 503 1.46 17.32 38.15
C TYR A 503 2.33 18.56 37.92
N ALA A 504 3.01 18.64 36.78
CA ALA A 504 3.94 19.73 36.44
C ALA A 504 3.29 20.94 35.75
N ASN A 505 1.96 20.93 35.54
CA ASN A 505 1.28 21.99 34.77
C ASN A 505 1.44 23.32 35.50
N THR A 506 1.85 24.38 34.81
CA THR A 506 1.99 25.73 35.39
C THR A 506 0.97 26.68 34.76
N THR A 507 1.02 26.81 33.43
CA THR A 507 0.16 27.72 32.65
C THR A 507 -0.61 27.02 31.54
N GLY A 508 -0.43 25.71 31.34
CA GLY A 508 -1.21 24.92 30.37
C GLY A 508 -2.71 24.96 30.69
N PHE A 509 -3.56 25.00 29.67
CA PHE A 509 -5.01 25.19 29.81
C PHE A 509 -5.81 24.20 28.95
N SER A 510 -7.08 23.99 29.30
CA SER A 510 -8.01 23.08 28.62
C SER A 510 -7.51 21.64 28.46
N ASN A 511 -6.61 21.17 29.34
CA ASN A 511 -6.12 19.79 29.29
C ASN A 511 -7.01 18.84 30.10
N ILE A 512 -7.21 17.61 29.60
CA ILE A 512 -7.94 16.54 30.27
C ILE A 512 -6.97 15.38 30.55
N ALA A 513 -6.79 15.02 31.82
CA ALA A 513 -5.87 14.00 32.29
C ALA A 513 -6.58 13.02 33.23
N ASN A 514 -7.09 11.92 32.68
CA ASN A 514 -7.84 10.89 33.42
C ASN A 514 -6.98 9.63 33.56
N GLY A 515 -6.24 9.50 34.66
CA GLY A 515 -5.40 8.35 34.97
C GLY A 515 -4.19 8.66 35.85
N LEU A 516 -3.60 7.60 36.43
CA LEU A 516 -2.33 7.67 37.16
C LEU A 516 -1.24 8.30 36.29
N GLN A 517 -0.66 9.42 36.76
CA GLN A 517 0.40 10.17 36.09
C GLN A 517 0.10 10.49 34.60
N SER A 518 -1.18 10.71 34.28
CA SER A 518 -1.58 11.26 32.97
C SER A 518 -1.11 12.72 32.84
N LEU A 519 -0.49 13.08 31.70
CA LEU A 519 0.10 14.41 31.42
C LEU A 519 1.06 14.90 32.53
N TYR A 520 1.78 13.99 33.19
CA TYR A 520 2.60 14.27 34.38
C TYR A 520 3.60 15.43 34.19
N SER A 521 4.32 15.46 33.08
CA SER A 521 5.39 16.44 32.80
C SER A 521 4.91 17.72 32.12
N ASN A 522 3.61 17.85 31.83
CA ASN A 522 3.08 18.96 31.02
C ASN A 522 3.29 20.26 31.77
N THR A 523 3.94 21.26 31.18
CA THR A 523 4.19 22.56 31.83
C THR A 523 3.29 23.65 31.25
N THR A 524 3.40 23.86 29.92
CA THR A 524 2.66 24.88 29.18
C THR A 524 1.84 24.31 28.02
N GLY A 525 1.90 23.00 27.77
CA GLY A 525 1.09 22.35 26.74
C GLY A 525 -0.42 22.51 27.01
N TYR A 526 -1.21 22.71 25.97
CA TYR A 526 -2.64 23.03 26.08
C TYR A 526 -3.53 22.22 25.13
N SER A 527 -4.82 22.13 25.47
CA SER A 527 -5.84 21.36 24.73
C SER A 527 -5.50 19.88 24.50
N ASN A 528 -4.71 19.26 25.37
CA ASN A 528 -4.40 17.82 25.29
C ASN A 528 -5.44 16.99 26.04
N THR A 529 -5.83 15.85 25.49
CA THR A 529 -6.70 14.84 26.12
C THR A 529 -5.91 13.56 26.37
N ALA A 530 -5.93 13.02 27.59
CA ALA A 530 -5.06 11.95 28.05
C ALA A 530 -5.80 10.99 29.01
N ASN A 531 -6.50 10.00 28.44
CA ASN A 531 -7.31 9.03 29.18
C ASN A 531 -6.56 7.68 29.28
N GLY A 532 -5.88 7.47 30.41
CA GLY A 532 -5.16 6.22 30.68
C GLY A 532 -3.92 6.42 31.57
N VAL A 533 -3.45 5.31 32.13
CA VAL A 533 -2.29 5.28 33.01
C VAL A 533 -1.00 5.54 32.22
N TYR A 534 -0.21 6.53 32.66
CA TYR A 534 0.96 7.11 31.99
C TYR A 534 0.70 7.59 30.54
N THR A 535 -0.49 8.10 30.24
CA THR A 535 -0.77 8.78 28.95
C THR A 535 -0.06 10.13 28.88
N LEU A 536 0.56 10.43 27.72
CA LEU A 536 1.27 11.70 27.49
C LEU A 536 2.26 12.08 28.62
N TYR A 537 2.86 11.09 29.28
CA TYR A 537 3.63 11.25 30.51
C TYR A 537 4.76 12.28 30.42
N SER A 538 5.48 12.27 29.30
CA SER A 538 6.66 13.11 29.05
C SER A 538 6.33 14.46 28.39
N ASN A 539 5.05 14.74 28.09
CA ASN A 539 4.65 15.93 27.34
C ASN A 539 5.06 17.16 28.12
N THR A 540 5.70 18.16 27.51
CA THR A 540 6.07 19.41 28.19
C THR A 540 5.31 20.58 27.57
N THR A 541 5.43 20.74 26.25
CA THR A 541 4.85 21.86 25.49
C THR A 541 4.09 21.41 24.24
N GLY A 542 3.89 20.11 24.04
CA GLY A 542 3.06 19.57 22.95
C GLY A 542 1.58 19.90 23.14
N ASN A 543 0.88 20.22 22.05
CA ASN A 543 -0.49 20.74 22.07
C ASN A 543 -1.45 19.90 21.22
N TYR A 544 -2.74 19.96 21.53
CA TYR A 544 -3.81 19.31 20.78
C TYR A 544 -3.66 17.78 20.61
N ASN A 545 -2.89 17.10 21.48
CA ASN A 545 -2.72 15.65 21.41
C ASN A 545 -3.91 14.92 22.07
N THR A 546 -4.39 13.84 21.46
CA THR A 546 -5.46 12.99 22.02
C THR A 546 -4.94 11.58 22.24
N ALA A 547 -4.69 11.19 23.49
CA ALA A 547 -4.16 9.91 23.91
C ALA A 547 -5.18 9.12 24.76
N ASN A 548 -5.54 7.92 24.30
CA ASN A 548 -6.42 6.98 25.00
C ASN A 548 -5.72 5.62 25.13
N GLY A 549 -5.61 5.08 26.35
CA GLY A 549 -5.02 3.76 26.63
C GLY A 549 -3.73 3.78 27.45
N TYR A 550 -3.24 2.61 27.82
CA TYR A 550 -2.04 2.45 28.66
C TYR A 550 -0.76 2.85 27.89
N TYR A 551 0.05 3.78 28.44
CA TYR A 551 1.28 4.29 27.83
C TYR A 551 1.14 4.92 26.43
N SER A 552 -0.06 5.34 26.01
CA SER A 552 -0.27 6.04 24.73
C SER A 552 0.45 7.40 24.74
N LEU A 553 1.25 7.69 23.70
CA LEU A 553 2.11 8.89 23.59
C LEU A 553 3.06 9.14 24.79
N TYR A 554 3.48 8.08 25.50
CA TYR A 554 4.29 8.17 26.73
C TYR A 554 5.53 9.09 26.62
N SER A 555 6.33 8.95 25.55
CA SER A 555 7.59 9.68 25.36
C SER A 555 7.44 11.06 24.70
N ASN A 556 6.22 11.48 24.35
CA ASN A 556 6.00 12.72 23.60
C ASN A 556 6.48 13.90 24.43
N THR A 557 7.28 14.82 23.88
CA THR A 557 7.76 16.00 24.62
C THR A 557 7.16 17.28 24.04
N THR A 558 7.39 17.50 22.74
CA THR A 558 6.90 18.69 22.00
C THR A 558 6.01 18.33 20.82
N GLY A 559 5.84 17.04 20.51
CA GLY A 559 4.96 16.57 19.44
C GLY A 559 3.52 17.07 19.63
N SER A 560 2.88 17.52 18.56
CA SER A 560 1.57 18.18 18.58
C SER A 560 0.63 17.64 17.50
N GLU A 561 -0.67 17.79 17.73
CA GLU A 561 -1.75 17.30 16.86
C GLU A 561 -1.70 15.77 16.59
N ASN A 562 -1.20 14.98 17.55
CA ASN A 562 -1.17 13.52 17.43
C ASN A 562 -2.40 12.86 18.09
N THR A 563 -2.97 11.85 17.44
CA THR A 563 -4.04 11.00 17.98
C THR A 563 -3.51 9.59 18.22
N ALA A 564 -3.65 9.07 19.44
CA ALA A 564 -3.12 7.77 19.86
C ALA A 564 -4.16 6.99 20.68
N ASN A 565 -4.89 6.10 20.03
CA ASN A 565 -5.95 5.29 20.63
C ASN A 565 -5.55 3.80 20.67
N GLY A 566 -5.40 3.24 21.87
CA GLY A 566 -5.04 1.85 22.11
C GLY A 566 -3.69 1.67 22.83
N TYR A 567 -3.52 0.51 23.45
CA TYR A 567 -2.35 0.15 24.26
C TYR A 567 -1.01 0.45 23.55
N MET A 568 -0.16 1.28 24.17
CA MET A 568 1.15 1.70 23.66
C MET A 568 1.15 2.24 22.22
N SER A 569 0.06 2.86 21.79
CA SER A 569 0.00 3.60 20.53
C SER A 569 0.90 4.85 20.58
N LEU A 570 1.69 5.10 19.53
CA LEU A 570 2.66 6.21 19.44
C LEU A 570 3.63 6.31 20.64
N LYS A 571 3.89 5.21 21.36
CA LYS A 571 4.57 5.23 22.67
C LYS A 571 5.90 5.99 22.67
N ASN A 572 6.75 5.78 21.66
CA ASN A 572 8.09 6.36 21.60
C ASN A 572 8.17 7.72 20.88
N ASN A 573 7.04 8.30 20.45
CA ASN A 573 7.04 9.59 19.75
C ASN A 573 7.66 10.65 20.66
N THR A 574 8.52 11.52 20.15
CA THR A 574 9.12 12.61 20.94
C THR A 574 8.70 13.97 20.38
N THR A 575 8.98 14.20 19.09
CA THR A 575 8.71 15.46 18.39
C THR A 575 7.92 15.28 17.09
N GLY A 576 7.47 14.06 16.78
CA GLY A 576 6.61 13.81 15.62
C GLY A 576 5.24 14.49 15.77
N ASN A 577 4.72 15.06 14.67
CA ASN A 577 3.48 15.82 14.62
C ASN A 577 2.47 15.19 13.64
N TYR A 578 1.18 15.48 13.82
CA TYR A 578 0.09 15.05 12.92
C TYR A 578 -0.05 13.53 12.73
N ASN A 579 0.44 12.71 13.67
CA ASN A 579 0.34 11.25 13.54
C ASN A 579 -0.97 10.73 14.13
N THR A 580 -1.63 9.81 13.43
CA THR A 580 -2.83 9.12 13.90
C THR A 580 -2.55 7.64 14.05
N ALA A 581 -2.60 7.12 15.28
CA ALA A 581 -2.44 5.71 15.62
C ALA A 581 -3.71 5.19 16.30
N ASN A 582 -4.44 4.30 15.65
CA ASN A 582 -5.65 3.66 16.17
C ASN A 582 -5.46 2.14 16.17
N GLY A 583 -4.98 1.60 17.28
CA GLY A 583 -4.67 0.19 17.43
C GLY A 583 -3.59 -0.08 18.47
N SER A 584 -3.63 -1.27 19.07
CA SER A 584 -2.59 -1.74 19.98
C SER A 584 -1.23 -1.78 19.28
N TYR A 585 -0.22 -1.13 19.86
CA TYR A 585 1.13 -0.95 19.30
C TYR A 585 1.20 -0.26 17.92
N ALA A 586 0.18 0.49 17.48
CA ALA A 586 0.28 1.28 16.24
C ALA A 586 1.31 2.41 16.39
N LEU A 587 2.20 2.59 15.39
CA LEU A 587 3.31 3.56 15.40
C LEU A 587 4.22 3.50 16.64
N TYR A 588 4.45 2.30 17.21
CA TYR A 588 5.15 2.12 18.49
C TYR A 588 6.55 2.76 18.56
N PHE A 589 7.36 2.55 17.51
CA PHE A 589 8.74 3.05 17.45
C PHE A 589 8.90 4.46 16.83
N ASN A 590 7.81 5.13 16.47
CA ASN A 590 7.88 6.45 15.84
C ASN A 590 8.57 7.41 16.81
N THR A 591 9.57 8.17 16.38
CA THR A 591 10.26 9.16 17.21
C THR A 591 10.01 10.57 16.69
N THR A 592 10.35 10.79 15.41
CA THR A 592 10.24 12.10 14.75
C THR A 592 9.43 12.06 13.46
N GLY A 593 8.98 10.89 12.99
CA GLY A 593 8.14 10.77 11.79
C GLY A 593 6.84 11.57 11.92
N VAL A 594 6.40 12.21 10.84
CA VAL A 594 5.22 13.11 10.81
C VAL A 594 4.16 12.67 9.80
N ARG A 595 2.91 13.06 10.07
CA ARG A 595 1.75 12.84 9.17
C ARG A 595 1.51 11.37 8.80
N ASN A 596 1.87 10.44 9.68
CA ASN A 596 1.60 9.02 9.48
C ASN A 596 0.22 8.63 10.03
N THR A 597 -0.53 7.82 9.29
CA THR A 597 -1.81 7.24 9.71
C THR A 597 -1.67 5.72 9.85
N ALA A 598 -2.02 5.17 11.00
CA ALA A 598 -1.80 3.78 11.38
C ALA A 598 -3.06 3.23 12.07
N ASN A 599 -3.96 2.64 11.29
CA ASN A 599 -5.23 2.08 11.75
C ASN A 599 -5.17 0.55 11.71
N GLY A 600 -5.03 -0.08 12.87
CA GLY A 600 -4.86 -1.52 13.02
C GLY A 600 -3.74 -1.90 13.98
N VAL A 601 -3.85 -3.10 14.58
CA VAL A 601 -2.83 -3.61 15.53
C VAL A 601 -1.47 -3.72 14.84
N ARG A 602 -0.44 -3.15 15.47
CA ARG A 602 0.95 -3.11 14.97
C ARG A 602 1.09 -2.54 13.54
N SER A 603 0.18 -1.68 13.10
CA SER A 603 0.38 -0.90 11.86
C SER A 603 1.53 0.10 12.05
N LEU A 604 2.43 0.22 11.05
CA LEU A 604 3.65 1.06 11.11
C LEU A 604 4.50 0.84 12.38
N TYR A 605 4.57 -0.39 12.90
CA TYR A 605 5.16 -0.71 14.20
C TYR A 605 6.62 -0.23 14.36
N PHE A 606 7.47 -0.50 13.37
CA PHE A 606 8.90 -0.14 13.37
C PHE A 606 9.21 1.26 12.77
N ASN A 607 8.20 2.06 12.39
CA ASN A 607 8.45 3.37 11.78
C ASN A 607 9.17 4.26 12.79
N THR A 608 10.29 4.87 12.42
CA THR A 608 11.05 5.78 13.31
C THR A 608 10.98 7.21 12.81
N THR A 609 11.36 7.41 11.55
CA THR A 609 11.44 8.74 10.89
C THR A 609 10.74 8.79 9.54
N GLY A 610 10.10 7.70 9.09
CA GLY A 610 9.28 7.69 7.87
C GLY A 610 8.07 8.63 8.01
N ASN A 611 7.71 9.30 6.91
CA ASN A 611 6.70 10.35 6.88
C ASN A 611 5.60 10.09 5.85
N TYR A 612 4.41 10.66 6.06
CA TYR A 612 3.27 10.57 5.14
C TYR A 612 2.82 9.13 4.80
N ASN A 613 3.14 8.14 5.64
CA ASN A 613 2.71 6.76 5.40
C ASN A 613 1.28 6.54 5.90
N THR A 614 0.47 5.83 5.13
CA THR A 614 -0.89 5.40 5.53
C THR A 614 -0.94 3.89 5.58
N ALA A 615 -1.22 3.32 6.75
CA ALA A 615 -1.30 1.90 7.01
C ALA A 615 -2.66 1.55 7.62
N ASN A 616 -3.51 0.85 6.88
CA ASN A 616 -4.85 0.45 7.30
C ASN A 616 -4.98 -1.08 7.25
N GLY A 617 -4.88 -1.74 8.40
CA GLY A 617 -4.92 -3.20 8.51
C GLY A 617 -3.98 -3.76 9.58
N LEU A 618 -4.18 -5.03 9.92
CA LEU A 618 -3.27 -5.77 10.83
C LEU A 618 -1.87 -5.84 10.21
N GLN A 619 -0.86 -5.33 10.91
CA GLN A 619 0.55 -5.36 10.50
C GLN A 619 0.80 -4.84 9.07
N SER A 620 -0.01 -3.89 8.60
CA SER A 620 0.31 -3.09 7.41
C SER A 620 1.55 -2.22 7.69
N LEU A 621 2.50 -2.19 6.74
CA LEU A 621 3.78 -1.46 6.86
C LEU A 621 4.58 -1.79 8.14
N TYR A 622 4.51 -3.05 8.60
CA TYR A 622 5.04 -3.47 9.92
C TYR A 622 6.53 -3.14 10.13
N TYR A 623 7.39 -3.48 9.16
CA TYR A 623 8.84 -3.25 9.22
C TYR A 623 9.31 -1.89 8.70
N ASN A 624 8.40 -0.99 8.28
CA ASN A 624 8.78 0.30 7.70
C ASN A 624 9.58 1.10 8.72
N THR A 625 10.79 1.57 8.40
CA THR A 625 11.62 2.34 9.34
C THR A 625 11.71 3.80 8.92
N THR A 626 12.20 4.03 7.70
CA THR A 626 12.40 5.38 7.12
C THR A 626 11.65 5.59 5.79
N GLY A 627 11.08 4.52 5.21
CA GLY A 627 10.24 4.62 4.02
C GLY A 627 9.11 5.63 4.19
N SER A 628 8.83 6.41 3.15
CA SER A 628 7.89 7.54 3.21
C SER A 628 6.90 7.52 2.04
N TYR A 629 5.75 8.20 2.21
CA TYR A 629 4.66 8.28 1.23
C TYR A 629 4.07 6.91 0.81
N ASN A 630 4.24 5.85 1.62
CA ASN A 630 3.68 4.54 1.32
C ASN A 630 2.21 4.44 1.78
N THR A 631 1.36 3.82 0.98
CA THR A 631 -0.05 3.53 1.31
C THR A 631 -0.28 2.02 1.32
N GLY A 632 -0.37 1.42 2.50
CA GLY A 632 -0.80 0.03 2.71
C GLY A 632 -2.25 -0.03 3.19
N ASN A 633 -3.11 -0.70 2.44
CA ASN A 633 -4.51 -0.94 2.80
C ASN A 633 -4.82 -2.43 2.66
N GLY A 634 -4.95 -3.13 3.79
CA GLY A 634 -5.11 -4.57 3.88
C GLY A 634 -4.12 -5.22 4.85
N THR A 635 -4.50 -6.37 5.39
CA THR A 635 -3.69 -7.14 6.34
C THR A 635 -2.37 -7.59 5.70
N TYR A 636 -1.25 -7.33 6.36
CA TYR A 636 0.12 -7.56 5.88
C TYR A 636 0.48 -6.88 4.52
N SER A 637 -0.23 -5.81 4.12
CA SER A 637 0.19 -4.96 3.00
C SER A 637 1.53 -4.28 3.31
N LEU A 638 2.49 -4.31 2.37
CA LEU A 638 3.85 -3.76 2.54
C LEU A 638 4.57 -4.23 3.82
N TYR A 639 4.29 -5.45 4.28
CA TYR A 639 4.75 -5.96 5.58
C TYR A 639 6.26 -5.83 5.82
N SER A 640 7.07 -6.19 4.82
CA SER A 640 8.54 -6.23 4.90
C SER A 640 9.24 -4.91 4.53
N ASN A 641 8.48 -3.87 4.16
CA ASN A 641 9.05 -2.62 3.64
C ASN A 641 9.94 -2.00 4.71
N THR A 642 11.15 -1.55 4.38
CA THR A 642 12.04 -0.89 5.35
C THR A 642 12.31 0.55 4.95
N THR A 643 12.86 0.75 3.76
CA THR A 643 13.21 2.07 3.20
C THR A 643 12.49 2.40 1.89
N GLY A 644 11.78 1.43 1.29
CA GLY A 644 10.96 1.65 0.09
C GLY A 644 9.96 2.78 0.29
N SER A 645 9.74 3.60 -0.74
CA SER A 645 8.93 4.82 -0.67
C SER A 645 7.97 4.94 -1.86
N ASN A 646 6.94 5.77 -1.72
CA ASN A 646 5.87 5.99 -2.71
C ASN A 646 5.08 4.73 -3.12
N ASN A 647 5.20 3.61 -2.39
CA ASN A 647 4.51 2.36 -2.78
C ASN A 647 3.03 2.40 -2.38
N THR A 648 2.15 1.98 -3.29
CA THR A 648 0.71 1.79 -3.02
C THR A 648 0.38 0.30 -3.04
N ALA A 649 -0.20 -0.22 -1.97
CA ALA A 649 -0.48 -1.64 -1.74
C ALA A 649 -1.90 -1.82 -1.19
N ASN A 650 -2.87 -2.08 -2.07
CA ASN A 650 -4.28 -2.23 -1.76
C ASN A 650 -4.72 -3.69 -1.92
N GLY A 651 -4.76 -4.43 -0.81
CA GLY A 651 -5.12 -5.84 -0.74
C GLY A 651 -4.30 -6.59 0.31
N THR A 652 -4.87 -7.66 0.86
CA THR A 652 -4.16 -8.56 1.78
C THR A 652 -2.92 -9.15 1.10
N TYR A 653 -1.79 -9.13 1.80
CA TYR A 653 -0.46 -9.54 1.28
C TYR A 653 0.03 -8.80 0.01
N SER A 654 -0.55 -7.68 -0.38
CA SER A 654 -0.01 -6.86 -1.49
C SER A 654 1.37 -6.27 -1.12
N LEU A 655 2.35 -6.40 -2.02
CA LEU A 655 3.75 -6.00 -1.81
C LEU A 655 4.38 -6.57 -0.50
N TYR A 656 3.96 -7.76 -0.07
CA TYR A 656 4.34 -8.36 1.22
C TYR A 656 5.86 -8.40 1.48
N SER A 657 6.65 -8.79 0.47
CA SER A 657 8.10 -8.99 0.59
C SER A 657 8.94 -7.74 0.30
N ASN A 658 8.31 -6.61 -0.08
CA ASN A 658 9.04 -5.41 -0.54
C ASN A 658 9.96 -4.93 0.57
N THR A 659 11.22 -4.62 0.30
CA THR A 659 12.16 -4.10 1.31
C THR A 659 12.59 -2.69 0.97
N THR A 660 13.21 -2.50 -0.18
CA THR A 660 13.70 -1.21 -0.67
C THR A 660 13.08 -0.76 -1.99
N GLY A 661 12.23 -1.58 -2.60
CA GLY A 661 11.53 -1.24 -3.84
C GLY A 661 10.66 0.01 -3.67
N TYR A 662 10.59 0.86 -4.70
CA TYR A 662 9.89 2.15 -4.68
C TYR A 662 9.05 2.41 -5.94
N ASP A 663 8.12 3.35 -5.84
CA ASP A 663 7.15 3.72 -6.89
C ASP A 663 6.29 2.53 -7.41
N ASN A 664 6.12 1.45 -6.63
CA ASN A 664 5.29 0.31 -7.04
C ASN A 664 3.81 0.52 -6.68
N THR A 665 2.91 0.09 -7.56
CA THR A 665 1.46 0.04 -7.33
C THR A 665 0.96 -1.40 -7.41
N ALA A 666 0.35 -1.89 -6.32
CA ALA A 666 -0.18 -3.24 -6.20
C ALA A 666 -1.64 -3.16 -5.72
N ASN A 667 -2.58 -3.64 -6.54
CA ASN A 667 -4.02 -3.61 -6.27
C ASN A 667 -4.61 -5.00 -6.49
N GLY A 668 -4.93 -5.70 -5.40
CA GLY A 668 -5.43 -7.07 -5.39
C GLY A 668 -4.72 -7.95 -4.37
N TYR A 669 -5.38 -9.05 -3.98
CA TYR A 669 -4.83 -10.07 -3.10
C TYR A 669 -3.51 -10.64 -3.68
N GLU A 670 -2.45 -10.66 -2.87
CA GLU A 670 -1.10 -11.14 -3.23
C GLU A 670 -0.51 -10.52 -4.52
N SER A 671 -0.96 -9.33 -4.91
CA SER A 671 -0.32 -8.57 -6.00
C SER A 671 1.10 -8.11 -5.61
N LEU A 672 2.08 -8.32 -6.50
CA LEU A 672 3.51 -8.06 -6.24
C LEU A 672 4.06 -8.73 -4.95
N TYR A 673 3.51 -9.88 -4.53
CA TYR A 673 3.82 -10.55 -3.26
C TYR A 673 5.32 -10.71 -2.96
N SER A 674 6.09 -11.18 -3.95
CA SER A 674 7.51 -11.53 -3.80
C SER A 674 8.49 -10.37 -4.02
N ASN A 675 8.00 -9.16 -4.37
CA ASN A 675 8.87 -8.05 -4.76
C ASN A 675 9.83 -7.72 -3.63
N THR A 676 11.12 -7.49 -3.88
CA THR A 676 12.07 -7.09 -2.83
C THR A 676 12.67 -5.73 -3.14
N THR A 677 13.24 -5.58 -4.34
CA THR A 677 13.93 -4.36 -4.80
C THR A 677 13.49 -3.87 -6.18
N GLY A 678 12.49 -4.53 -6.80
CA GLY A 678 11.88 -4.07 -8.05
C GLY A 678 11.16 -2.73 -7.88
N ASN A 679 11.25 -1.86 -8.89
CA ASN A 679 10.72 -0.48 -8.87
C ASN A 679 9.77 -0.23 -10.05
N TRP A 680 8.89 0.76 -9.90
CA TRP A 680 7.95 1.20 -10.95
C TRP A 680 7.04 0.10 -11.51
N ASN A 681 6.78 -0.96 -10.75
CA ASN A 681 5.88 -2.03 -11.19
C ASN A 681 4.42 -1.66 -10.87
N THR A 682 3.51 -1.91 -11.81
CA THR A 682 2.06 -1.77 -11.63
C THR A 682 1.39 -3.13 -11.77
N ALA A 683 0.76 -3.62 -10.71
CA ALA A 683 0.08 -4.91 -10.64
C ALA A 683 -1.38 -4.70 -10.21
N ASN A 684 -2.33 -4.97 -11.09
CA ASN A 684 -3.76 -4.79 -10.87
C ASN A 684 -4.52 -6.09 -11.16
N GLY A 685 -4.89 -6.81 -10.10
CA GLY A 685 -5.55 -8.11 -10.16
C GLY A 685 -4.98 -9.12 -9.17
N TYR A 686 -5.79 -10.13 -8.84
CA TYR A 686 -5.41 -11.25 -7.98
C TYR A 686 -4.10 -11.91 -8.48
N GLN A 687 -3.10 -11.98 -7.60
CA GLN A 687 -1.77 -12.54 -7.87
C GLN A 687 -1.07 -12.02 -9.15
N SER A 688 -1.36 -10.78 -9.56
CA SER A 688 -0.60 -10.12 -10.63
C SER A 688 0.84 -9.83 -10.17
N LEU A 689 1.83 -10.12 -11.02
CA LEU A 689 3.27 -10.02 -10.72
C LEU A 689 3.71 -10.76 -9.43
N TYR A 690 3.02 -11.85 -9.04
CA TYR A 690 3.21 -12.56 -7.78
C TYR A 690 4.68 -12.91 -7.45
N SER A 691 5.42 -13.44 -8.41
CA SER A 691 6.79 -13.95 -8.23
C SER A 691 7.89 -12.89 -8.42
N ASN A 692 7.53 -11.63 -8.72
CA ASN A 692 8.52 -10.60 -9.09
C ASN A 692 9.45 -10.37 -7.91
N THR A 693 10.77 -10.34 -8.10
CA THR A 693 11.73 -10.07 -7.02
C THR A 693 12.48 -8.77 -7.29
N THR A 694 13.12 -8.67 -8.45
CA THR A 694 13.93 -7.52 -8.86
C THR A 694 13.53 -6.92 -10.22
N GLY A 695 12.57 -7.54 -10.92
CA GLY A 695 11.99 -6.99 -12.16
C GLY A 695 11.40 -5.60 -11.94
N TYR A 696 11.52 -4.72 -12.93
CA TYR A 696 11.18 -3.31 -12.82
C TYR A 696 10.46 -2.77 -14.08
N ASN A 697 9.70 -1.68 -13.93
CA ASN A 697 8.86 -1.11 -14.99
C ASN A 697 7.92 -2.13 -15.67
N ASN A 698 7.40 -3.12 -14.94
CA ASN A 698 6.40 -4.06 -15.46
C ASN A 698 4.97 -3.59 -15.16
N THR A 699 4.09 -3.72 -16.14
CA THR A 699 2.64 -3.50 -15.98
C THR A 699 1.92 -4.83 -16.15
N ALA A 700 1.10 -5.21 -15.16
CA ALA A 700 0.32 -6.45 -15.14
C ALA A 700 -1.12 -6.12 -14.74
N ASN A 701 -2.07 -6.26 -15.67
CA ASN A 701 -3.48 -5.97 -15.48
C ASN A 701 -4.32 -7.20 -15.82
N GLY A 702 -4.90 -7.83 -14.81
CA GLY A 702 -5.70 -9.06 -14.94
C GLY A 702 -5.26 -10.19 -14.00
N TYR A 703 -6.15 -11.16 -13.80
CA TYR A 703 -5.92 -12.34 -12.96
C TYR A 703 -4.66 -13.11 -13.39
N GLN A 704 -3.73 -13.29 -12.45
CA GLN A 704 -2.44 -13.98 -12.65
C GLN A 704 -1.64 -13.51 -13.89
N SER A 705 -1.76 -12.23 -14.25
CA SER A 705 -0.89 -11.61 -15.27
C SER A 705 0.56 -11.49 -14.76
N LEU A 706 1.54 -11.86 -15.59
CA LEU A 706 2.97 -11.92 -15.24
C LEU A 706 3.28 -12.73 -13.95
N TYR A 707 2.49 -13.76 -13.62
CA TYR A 707 2.54 -14.48 -12.35
C TYR A 707 3.94 -15.00 -11.97
N PHE A 708 4.65 -15.63 -12.91
CA PHE A 708 5.99 -16.22 -12.68
C PHE A 708 7.17 -15.26 -12.92
N ASN A 709 6.93 -13.98 -13.22
CA ASN A 709 8.02 -13.03 -13.52
C ASN A 709 8.90 -12.88 -12.30
N THR A 710 10.23 -13.01 -12.41
CA THR A 710 11.16 -12.84 -11.29
C THR A 710 12.05 -11.62 -11.50
N THR A 711 12.75 -11.58 -12.64
CA THR A 711 13.70 -10.51 -12.99
C THR A 711 13.40 -9.85 -14.34
N GLY A 712 12.37 -10.29 -15.07
CA GLY A 712 11.96 -9.68 -16.33
C GLY A 712 11.51 -8.22 -16.13
N TYR A 713 11.78 -7.36 -17.12
CA TYR A 713 11.58 -5.92 -17.02
C TYR A 713 11.00 -5.30 -18.31
N TYR A 714 10.35 -4.13 -18.20
CA TYR A 714 9.58 -3.48 -19.28
C TYR A 714 8.53 -4.38 -19.95
N ASN A 715 7.92 -5.33 -19.23
CA ASN A 715 6.81 -6.13 -19.77
C ASN A 715 5.46 -5.45 -19.51
N ASN A 716 4.55 -5.48 -20.50
CA ASN A 716 3.19 -4.98 -20.40
C ASN A 716 2.20 -6.10 -20.70
N ALA A 717 1.55 -6.63 -19.66
CA ALA A 717 0.59 -7.74 -19.71
C ALA A 717 -0.81 -7.25 -19.36
N ASN A 718 -1.73 -7.27 -20.31
CA ASN A 718 -3.10 -6.79 -20.13
C ASN A 718 -4.10 -7.86 -20.59
N GLY A 719 -4.56 -8.66 -19.62
CA GLY A 719 -5.42 -9.83 -19.84
C GLY A 719 -5.19 -10.92 -18.79
N MET A 720 -6.22 -11.73 -18.54
CA MET A 720 -6.11 -12.91 -17.69
C MET A 720 -5.08 -13.89 -18.27
N TYR A 721 -4.16 -14.37 -17.42
CA TYR A 721 -2.99 -15.19 -17.81
C TYR A 721 -2.07 -14.60 -18.89
N SER A 722 -2.13 -13.28 -19.16
CA SER A 722 -1.17 -12.64 -20.07
C SER A 722 0.26 -12.73 -19.49
N LEU A 723 1.21 -13.24 -20.30
CA LEU A 723 2.61 -13.51 -19.91
C LEU A 723 2.75 -14.39 -18.63
N TYR A 724 1.79 -15.30 -18.36
CA TYR A 724 1.72 -16.10 -17.13
C TYR A 724 3.04 -16.79 -16.72
N SER A 725 3.69 -17.47 -17.66
CA SER A 725 4.90 -18.27 -17.40
C SER A 725 6.21 -17.48 -17.46
N ASN A 726 6.16 -16.17 -17.75
CA ASN A 726 7.36 -15.36 -18.02
C ASN A 726 8.22 -15.31 -16.78
N THR A 727 9.51 -15.64 -16.85
CA THR A 727 10.41 -15.60 -15.68
C THR A 727 11.43 -14.47 -15.81
N THR A 728 12.15 -14.42 -16.94
CA THR A 728 13.19 -13.42 -17.23
C THR A 728 12.97 -12.69 -18.56
N GLY A 729 12.01 -13.14 -19.38
CA GLY A 729 11.60 -12.46 -20.61
C GLY A 729 11.26 -10.99 -20.34
N SER A 730 11.65 -10.11 -21.27
CA SER A 730 11.68 -8.67 -21.06
C SER A 730 11.29 -7.91 -22.33
N GLN A 731 10.82 -6.66 -22.16
CA GLN A 731 10.33 -5.80 -23.25
C GLN A 731 9.16 -6.38 -24.05
N ASN A 732 8.36 -7.31 -23.50
CA ASN A 732 7.21 -7.91 -24.18
C ASN A 732 5.93 -7.10 -23.96
N THR A 733 5.10 -6.96 -24.99
CA THR A 733 3.73 -6.41 -24.89
C THR A 733 2.72 -7.51 -25.23
N ALA A 734 1.76 -7.75 -24.34
CA ALA A 734 0.82 -8.87 -24.40
C ALA A 734 -0.60 -8.42 -24.02
N ASN A 735 -1.36 -7.95 -25.02
CA ASN A 735 -2.75 -7.56 -24.87
C ASN A 735 -3.67 -8.72 -25.27
N GLY A 736 -4.52 -9.18 -24.36
CA GLY A 736 -5.47 -10.28 -24.58
C GLY A 736 -5.25 -11.46 -23.62
N GLU A 737 -6.34 -12.19 -23.35
CA GLU A 737 -6.32 -13.39 -22.51
C GLU A 737 -5.38 -14.47 -23.07
N SER A 738 -4.55 -15.04 -22.19
CA SER A 738 -3.55 -16.06 -22.50
C SER A 738 -2.59 -15.69 -23.66
N SER A 739 -2.42 -14.40 -23.95
CA SER A 739 -1.39 -13.94 -24.88
C SER A 739 0.00 -14.16 -24.26
N LEU A 740 0.94 -14.71 -25.03
CA LEU A 740 2.29 -15.08 -24.55
C LEU A 740 2.30 -16.02 -23.31
N TYR A 741 1.24 -16.83 -23.11
CA TYR A 741 1.03 -17.65 -21.91
C TYR A 741 2.27 -18.46 -21.47
N SER A 742 2.92 -19.14 -22.41
CA SER A 742 4.06 -20.05 -22.15
C SER A 742 5.43 -19.37 -22.16
N ASN A 743 5.50 -18.04 -22.37
CA ASN A 743 6.78 -17.35 -22.54
C ASN A 743 7.60 -17.51 -21.27
N THR A 744 8.89 -17.81 -21.34
CA THR A 744 9.76 -17.91 -20.15
C THR A 744 10.88 -16.88 -20.24
N THR A 745 11.64 -16.90 -21.34
CA THR A 745 12.79 -16.02 -21.57
C THR A 745 12.71 -15.20 -22.85
N GLY A 746 11.67 -15.41 -23.68
CA GLY A 746 11.49 -14.67 -24.94
C GLY A 746 11.36 -13.15 -24.71
N VAL A 747 11.99 -12.35 -25.58
CA VAL A 747 12.04 -10.88 -25.46
C VAL A 747 11.45 -10.16 -26.68
N ARG A 748 10.98 -8.93 -26.47
CA ARG A 748 10.51 -7.99 -27.51
C ARG A 748 9.35 -8.50 -28.37
N ASN A 749 8.57 -9.46 -27.87
CA ASN A 749 7.38 -9.92 -28.57
C ASN A 749 6.23 -8.91 -28.38
N THR A 750 5.49 -8.61 -29.45
CA THR A 750 4.36 -7.66 -29.45
C THR A 750 3.09 -8.39 -29.89
N VAL A 751 2.14 -8.53 -28.97
CA VAL A 751 0.97 -9.38 -29.16
C VAL A 751 -0.32 -8.64 -28.83
N ASN A 752 -1.31 -8.78 -29.71
CA ASN A 752 -2.66 -8.24 -29.53
C ASN A 752 -3.72 -9.24 -30.01
N GLY A 753 -4.30 -9.99 -29.07
CA GLY A 753 -5.43 -10.89 -29.29
C GLY A 753 -5.39 -12.17 -28.46
N TYR A 754 -6.58 -12.78 -28.32
CA TYR A 754 -6.80 -14.01 -27.56
C TYR A 754 -5.90 -15.16 -28.04
N GLN A 755 -5.16 -15.77 -27.09
CA GLN A 755 -4.25 -16.90 -27.33
C GLN A 755 -3.20 -16.70 -28.45
N SER A 756 -2.88 -15.46 -28.83
CA SER A 756 -1.79 -15.21 -29.77
C SER A 756 -0.43 -15.41 -29.10
N LEU A 757 0.51 -16.03 -29.83
CA LEU A 757 1.80 -16.51 -29.30
C LEU A 757 1.71 -17.46 -28.07
N TYR A 758 0.58 -18.16 -27.88
CA TYR A 758 0.29 -18.95 -26.66
C TYR A 758 1.43 -19.90 -26.23
N SER A 759 2.04 -20.62 -27.18
CA SER A 759 3.05 -21.65 -26.93
C SER A 759 4.50 -21.14 -26.91
N ASN A 760 4.72 -19.82 -27.07
CA ASN A 760 6.07 -19.25 -27.20
C ASN A 760 6.82 -19.45 -25.90
N THR A 761 8.04 -19.97 -25.93
CA THR A 761 8.87 -20.15 -24.72
C THR A 761 10.07 -19.21 -24.75
N THR A 762 10.84 -19.28 -25.85
CA THR A 762 12.09 -18.52 -26.02
C THR A 762 12.17 -17.74 -27.33
N GLY A 763 11.13 -17.76 -28.18
CA GLY A 763 11.06 -16.97 -29.41
C GLY A 763 11.03 -15.47 -29.16
N ASN A 764 11.71 -14.69 -30.01
CA ASN A 764 11.99 -13.26 -29.80
C ASN A 764 11.57 -12.40 -31.00
N ASN A 765 11.30 -11.12 -30.74
CA ASN A 765 10.93 -10.09 -31.73
C ASN A 765 9.71 -10.48 -32.62
N ASN A 766 8.82 -11.37 -32.16
CA ASN A 766 7.65 -11.74 -32.94
C ASN A 766 6.52 -10.73 -32.77
N THR A 767 5.79 -10.42 -33.85
CA THR A 767 4.57 -9.60 -33.82
C THR A 767 3.36 -10.46 -34.17
N ALA A 768 2.35 -10.53 -33.29
CA ALA A 768 1.18 -11.39 -33.47
C ALA A 768 -0.12 -10.65 -33.16
N ILE A 769 -0.90 -10.35 -34.20
CA ILE A 769 -2.13 -9.54 -34.14
C ILE A 769 -3.31 -10.35 -34.69
N GLY A 770 -4.32 -10.57 -33.85
CA GLY A 770 -5.52 -11.34 -34.18
C GLY A 770 -5.78 -12.49 -33.19
N TYR A 771 -6.79 -13.29 -33.49
CA TYR A 771 -7.13 -14.49 -32.72
C TYR A 771 -6.20 -15.66 -33.11
N GLN A 772 -5.53 -16.25 -32.13
CA GLN A 772 -4.63 -17.40 -32.28
C GLN A 772 -3.55 -17.24 -33.39
N SER A 773 -3.07 -16.02 -33.63
CA SER A 773 -1.93 -15.80 -34.53
C SER A 773 -0.64 -16.33 -33.88
N LEU A 774 0.18 -17.06 -34.64
CA LEU A 774 1.41 -17.74 -34.14
C LEU A 774 1.19 -18.64 -32.90
N TYR A 775 0.02 -19.28 -32.76
CA TYR A 775 -0.39 -20.04 -31.57
C TYR A 775 0.63 -21.09 -31.10
N PHE A 776 1.17 -21.90 -32.03
CA PHE A 776 2.12 -22.98 -31.72
C PHE A 776 3.60 -22.57 -31.75
N ASN A 777 3.92 -21.28 -31.93
CA ASN A 777 5.32 -20.82 -31.98
C ASN A 777 5.99 -21.15 -30.65
N THR A 778 7.15 -21.80 -30.63
CA THR A 778 7.88 -22.13 -29.40
C THR A 778 9.19 -21.35 -29.34
N THR A 779 10.01 -21.48 -30.37
CA THR A 779 11.35 -20.87 -30.48
C THR A 779 11.55 -20.03 -31.74
N GLY A 780 10.57 -20.00 -32.65
CA GLY A 780 10.61 -19.17 -33.86
C GLY A 780 10.79 -17.68 -33.54
N ASN A 781 11.61 -16.98 -34.35
CA ASN A 781 12.04 -15.60 -34.10
C ASN A 781 11.72 -14.68 -35.27
N ASN A 782 11.47 -13.41 -34.98
CA ASN A 782 11.26 -12.33 -35.94
C ASN A 782 10.10 -12.58 -36.92
N ASN A 783 9.08 -13.35 -36.52
CA ASN A 783 7.90 -13.59 -37.35
C ASN A 783 6.85 -12.49 -37.15
N ILE A 784 6.17 -12.11 -38.23
CA ILE A 784 5.05 -11.17 -38.21
C ILE A 784 3.80 -11.90 -38.68
N ALA A 785 2.77 -11.95 -37.85
CA ALA A 785 1.49 -12.61 -38.13
C ALA A 785 0.35 -11.63 -37.85
N ASN A 786 -0.37 -11.22 -38.89
CA ASN A 786 -1.49 -10.29 -38.80
C ASN A 786 -2.74 -10.90 -39.46
N GLY A 787 -3.70 -11.33 -38.64
CA GLY A 787 -4.95 -11.94 -39.07
C GLY A 787 -5.28 -13.24 -38.34
N TYR A 788 -6.57 -13.61 -38.37
CA TYR A 788 -7.09 -14.83 -37.74
C TYR A 788 -6.32 -16.08 -38.18
N GLN A 789 -5.75 -16.81 -37.21
CA GLN A 789 -4.92 -18.00 -37.42
C GLN A 789 -3.82 -17.87 -38.51
N SER A 790 -3.24 -16.67 -38.65
CA SER A 790 -2.01 -16.47 -39.43
C SER A 790 -0.83 -17.16 -38.73
N LEU A 791 0.01 -17.87 -39.49
CA LEU A 791 1.15 -18.67 -38.97
C LEU A 791 0.78 -19.63 -37.81
N TYR A 792 -0.46 -20.12 -37.73
CA TYR A 792 -1.02 -20.85 -36.59
C TYR A 792 -0.16 -22.03 -36.09
N PHE A 793 0.32 -22.88 -37.00
CA PHE A 793 1.12 -24.07 -36.68
C PHE A 793 2.65 -23.84 -36.61
N ASN A 794 3.14 -22.60 -36.78
CA ASN A 794 4.58 -22.33 -36.79
C ASN A 794 5.18 -22.75 -35.46
N THR A 795 6.24 -23.54 -35.42
CA THR A 795 6.90 -23.95 -34.17
C THR A 795 8.27 -23.31 -34.04
N THR A 796 9.11 -23.49 -35.04
CA THR A 796 10.51 -23.02 -35.06
C THR A 796 10.86 -22.15 -36.26
N GLY A 797 9.95 -21.96 -37.23
CA GLY A 797 10.17 -21.11 -38.40
C GLY A 797 10.51 -19.65 -38.03
N VAL A 798 11.39 -19.03 -38.81
CA VAL A 798 12.04 -17.73 -38.54
C VAL A 798 11.84 -16.74 -39.70
N ARG A 799 11.70 -15.45 -39.38
CA ARG A 799 11.58 -14.32 -40.35
C ARG A 799 10.42 -14.43 -41.34
N ASN A 800 9.37 -15.17 -41.01
CA ASN A 800 8.16 -15.23 -41.84
C ASN A 800 7.27 -14.00 -41.63
N THR A 801 6.76 -13.42 -42.70
CA THR A 801 5.75 -12.34 -42.68
C THR A 801 4.45 -12.85 -43.29
N ALA A 802 3.36 -12.84 -42.52
CA ALA A 802 2.06 -13.38 -42.88
C ALA A 802 0.95 -12.36 -42.60
N ASN A 803 0.50 -11.66 -43.63
CA ASN A 803 -0.57 -10.66 -43.56
C ASN A 803 -1.84 -11.19 -44.26
N GLY A 804 -2.87 -11.50 -43.47
CA GLY A 804 -4.15 -12.02 -43.96
C GLY A 804 -4.64 -13.25 -43.20
N MET A 805 -5.95 -13.43 -43.16
CA MET A 805 -6.60 -14.59 -42.52
C MET A 805 -6.13 -15.91 -43.18
N TYR A 806 -5.70 -16.85 -42.33
CA TYR A 806 -5.10 -18.13 -42.72
C TYR A 806 -3.85 -18.05 -43.62
N SER A 807 -3.18 -16.90 -43.72
CA SER A 807 -1.87 -16.83 -44.38
C SER A 807 -0.83 -17.69 -43.65
N LEU A 808 -0.04 -18.48 -44.39
CA LEU A 808 0.99 -19.38 -43.83
C LEU A 808 0.49 -20.36 -42.74
N ARG A 809 -0.82 -20.67 -42.69
CA ARG A 809 -1.46 -21.34 -41.54
C ARG A 809 -0.78 -22.64 -41.09
N SER A 810 -0.34 -23.44 -42.05
CA SER A 810 0.23 -24.78 -41.80
C SER A 810 1.75 -24.79 -41.56
N ASN A 811 2.42 -23.63 -41.64
CA ASN A 811 3.89 -23.57 -41.57
C ASN A 811 4.35 -24.16 -40.25
N THR A 812 5.40 -24.97 -40.22
CA THR A 812 5.97 -25.50 -38.96
C THR A 812 7.41 -25.02 -38.78
N THR A 813 8.25 -25.23 -39.80
CA THR A 813 9.68 -24.90 -39.76
C THR A 813 10.18 -24.11 -40.99
N GLY A 814 9.29 -23.75 -41.93
CA GLY A 814 9.63 -22.90 -43.07
C GLY A 814 10.07 -21.51 -42.63
N ASN A 815 11.04 -20.93 -43.35
CA ASN A 815 11.69 -19.66 -42.99
C ASN A 815 11.58 -18.64 -44.13
N ASP A 816 11.74 -17.35 -43.81
CA ASP A 816 11.91 -16.26 -44.78
C ASP A 816 10.75 -16.11 -45.80
N ASN A 817 9.57 -16.68 -45.53
CA ASN A 817 8.41 -16.57 -46.41
C ASN A 817 7.71 -15.20 -46.21
N THR A 818 7.37 -14.51 -47.31
CA THR A 818 6.70 -13.20 -47.31
C THR A 818 5.34 -13.31 -47.99
N VAL A 819 4.26 -13.14 -47.23
CA VAL A 819 2.91 -13.53 -47.65
C VAL A 819 1.88 -12.44 -47.32
N ASN A 820 1.09 -12.07 -48.32
CA ASN A 820 0.06 -11.04 -48.24
C ASN A 820 -1.21 -11.48 -49.00
N GLY A 821 -2.22 -11.92 -48.25
CA GLY A 821 -3.51 -12.35 -48.81
C GLY A 821 -4.26 -13.37 -47.96
N TYR A 822 -5.51 -13.61 -48.34
CA TYR A 822 -6.36 -14.66 -47.75
C TYR A 822 -5.95 -16.04 -48.28
N GLN A 823 -5.71 -16.99 -47.37
CA GLN A 823 -5.27 -18.37 -47.65
C GLN A 823 -4.02 -18.50 -48.55
N SER A 824 -3.22 -17.43 -48.68
CA SER A 824 -1.95 -17.46 -49.38
C SER A 824 -0.92 -18.32 -48.60
N LEU A 825 -0.20 -19.19 -49.31
CA LEU A 825 0.72 -20.19 -48.72
C LEU A 825 0.08 -21.13 -47.66
N TYR A 826 -1.24 -21.36 -47.72
CA TYR A 826 -2.03 -22.04 -46.67
C TYR A 826 -1.43 -23.38 -46.20
N SER A 827 -0.99 -24.22 -47.14
CA SER A 827 -0.54 -25.60 -46.89
C SER A 827 0.95 -25.73 -46.56
N ASN A 828 1.71 -24.63 -46.56
CA ASN A 828 3.18 -24.67 -46.42
C ASN A 828 3.55 -25.28 -45.08
N THR A 829 4.54 -26.17 -45.02
CA THR A 829 5.03 -26.77 -43.77
C THR A 829 6.50 -26.43 -43.55
N THR A 830 7.36 -26.73 -44.53
CA THR A 830 8.81 -26.49 -44.46
C THR A 830 9.36 -25.63 -45.60
N GLY A 831 8.53 -25.36 -46.62
CA GLY A 831 8.90 -24.48 -47.74
C GLY A 831 9.38 -23.12 -47.26
N SER A 832 10.46 -22.62 -47.84
CA SER A 832 11.18 -21.43 -47.35
C SER A 832 11.46 -20.43 -48.48
N SER A 833 11.67 -19.17 -48.11
CA SER A 833 11.97 -18.07 -49.05
C SER A 833 10.93 -17.86 -50.14
N ASN A 834 9.67 -18.26 -49.92
CA ASN A 834 8.60 -18.05 -50.89
C ASN A 834 7.94 -16.66 -50.70
N THR A 835 7.61 -16.00 -51.82
CA THR A 835 6.83 -14.76 -51.84
C THR A 835 5.45 -15.03 -52.42
N ALA A 836 4.37 -14.72 -51.70
CA ALA A 836 3.00 -14.99 -52.13
C ALA A 836 2.08 -13.77 -51.88
N ASN A 837 1.74 -13.04 -52.94
CA ASN A 837 0.93 -11.82 -52.89
C ASN A 837 -0.35 -11.99 -53.73
N GLY A 838 -1.50 -12.07 -53.06
CA GLY A 838 -2.80 -12.31 -53.68
C GLY A 838 -3.52 -13.53 -53.09
N ASN A 839 -4.86 -13.47 -53.10
CA ASN A 839 -5.74 -14.52 -52.59
C ASN A 839 -5.42 -15.89 -53.23
N ASN A 840 -5.27 -16.91 -52.38
CA ASN A 840 -4.94 -18.30 -52.76
C ASN A 840 -3.63 -18.47 -53.59
N SER A 841 -2.73 -17.49 -53.62
CA SER A 841 -1.39 -17.69 -54.21
C SER A 841 -0.58 -18.75 -53.44
N LEU A 842 0.06 -19.68 -54.17
CA LEU A 842 0.82 -20.81 -53.61
C LEU A 842 0.06 -21.65 -52.55
N TYR A 843 -1.28 -21.74 -52.66
CA TYR A 843 -2.16 -22.37 -51.66
C TYR A 843 -1.72 -23.78 -51.24
N SER A 844 -1.36 -24.63 -52.20
CA SER A 844 -1.04 -26.05 -51.99
C SER A 844 0.41 -26.32 -51.62
N ASN A 845 1.27 -25.30 -51.55
CA ASN A 845 2.72 -25.48 -51.36
C ASN A 845 2.96 -26.19 -50.04
N THR A 846 3.81 -27.22 -49.97
CA THR A 846 4.13 -27.90 -48.71
C THR A 846 5.60 -27.70 -48.36
N THR A 847 6.51 -28.10 -49.25
CA THR A 847 7.96 -28.00 -49.02
C THR A 847 8.70 -27.27 -50.15
N GLY A 848 7.99 -26.83 -51.21
CA GLY A 848 8.56 -26.02 -52.29
C GLY A 848 9.17 -24.70 -51.79
N PHE A 849 10.32 -24.30 -52.34
CA PHE A 849 11.10 -23.15 -51.86
C PHE A 849 11.56 -22.21 -52.99
N ASN A 850 11.90 -20.96 -52.63
CA ASN A 850 12.28 -19.88 -53.55
C ASN A 850 11.23 -19.57 -54.65
N ASN A 851 9.95 -19.85 -54.43
CA ASN A 851 8.90 -19.51 -55.40
C ASN A 851 8.36 -18.08 -55.20
N THR A 852 8.04 -17.38 -56.29
CA THR A 852 7.38 -16.08 -56.28
C THR A 852 6.04 -16.18 -56.98
N ALA A 853 4.94 -15.85 -56.29
CA ALA A 853 3.59 -15.89 -56.80
C ALA A 853 2.88 -14.54 -56.54
N ASN A 854 2.56 -13.82 -57.60
CA ASN A 854 1.94 -12.50 -57.55
C ASN A 854 0.68 -12.48 -58.44
N GLY A 855 -0.49 -12.54 -57.82
CA GLY A 855 -1.78 -12.62 -58.51
C GLY A 855 -2.71 -13.67 -57.89
N TYR A 856 -4.01 -13.53 -58.17
CA TYR A 856 -5.04 -14.49 -57.74
C TYR A 856 -4.71 -15.90 -58.27
N GLN A 857 -4.69 -16.89 -57.36
CA GLN A 857 -4.40 -18.30 -57.64
C GLN A 857 -3.12 -18.57 -58.47
N SER A 858 -2.15 -17.65 -58.44
CA SER A 858 -0.81 -17.90 -59.00
C SER A 858 -0.11 -19.05 -58.25
N LEU A 859 0.45 -20.02 -58.98
CA LEU A 859 1.05 -21.24 -58.43
C LEU A 859 0.14 -22.05 -57.47
N TYR A 860 -1.19 -21.99 -57.63
CA TYR A 860 -2.17 -22.55 -56.68
C TYR A 860 -1.91 -24.02 -56.28
N SER A 861 -1.59 -24.88 -57.26
CA SER A 861 -1.43 -26.33 -57.06
C SER A 861 -0.02 -26.76 -56.67
N ASN A 862 0.95 -25.83 -56.58
CA ASN A 862 2.36 -26.19 -56.36
C ASN A 862 2.47 -26.92 -55.03
N THR A 863 3.19 -28.05 -54.97
CA THR A 863 3.39 -28.79 -53.72
C THR A 863 4.87 -28.83 -53.33
N ILE A 864 5.72 -29.19 -54.30
CA ILE A 864 7.16 -29.39 -54.14
C ILE A 864 8.01 -28.68 -55.21
N GLY A 865 7.39 -28.01 -56.19
CA GLY A 865 8.11 -27.22 -57.19
C GLY A 865 8.87 -26.04 -56.59
N ASN A 866 10.05 -25.74 -57.12
CA ASN A 866 11.00 -24.77 -56.57
C ASN A 866 11.46 -23.76 -57.63
N TYR A 867 11.89 -22.58 -57.18
CA TYR A 867 12.40 -21.50 -58.04
C TYR A 867 11.43 -21.05 -59.15
N ASN A 868 10.12 -21.27 -58.99
CA ASN A 868 9.13 -20.82 -59.97
C ASN A 868 8.74 -19.36 -59.74
N THR A 869 8.59 -18.59 -60.81
CA THR A 869 8.08 -17.21 -60.79
C THR A 869 6.77 -17.15 -61.56
N ALA A 870 5.68 -16.74 -60.91
CA ALA A 870 4.34 -16.63 -61.46
C ALA A 870 3.78 -15.24 -61.19
N ASN A 871 3.60 -14.43 -62.24
CA ASN A 871 3.11 -13.06 -62.16
C ASN A 871 1.92 -12.88 -63.10
N GLY A 872 0.71 -12.88 -62.53
CA GLY A 872 -0.55 -12.83 -63.27
C GLY A 872 -1.61 -13.75 -62.69
N TYR A 873 -2.87 -13.48 -63.04
CA TYR A 873 -4.03 -14.30 -62.71
C TYR A 873 -3.84 -15.74 -63.24
N GLU A 874 -3.98 -16.72 -62.34
CA GLU A 874 -3.84 -18.17 -62.62
C GLU A 874 -2.58 -18.55 -63.44
N SER A 875 -1.50 -17.79 -63.28
CA SER A 875 -0.18 -18.13 -63.83
C SER A 875 0.41 -19.33 -63.08
N LEU A 876 0.90 -20.34 -63.82
CA LEU A 876 1.37 -21.63 -63.29
C LEU A 876 0.37 -22.35 -62.34
N TYR A 877 -0.95 -22.16 -62.55
CA TYR A 877 -2.01 -22.66 -61.66
C TYR A 877 -1.89 -24.15 -61.31
N SER A 878 -1.62 -24.99 -62.30
CA SER A 878 -1.60 -26.46 -62.17
C SER A 878 -0.23 -27.04 -61.76
N ASN A 879 0.80 -26.19 -61.56
CA ASN A 879 2.15 -26.69 -61.28
C ASN A 879 2.13 -27.51 -60.00
N THR A 880 2.83 -28.64 -59.93
CA THR A 880 2.90 -29.47 -58.71
C THR A 880 4.35 -29.69 -58.29
N THR A 881 5.15 -30.24 -59.21
CA THR A 881 6.56 -30.58 -58.99
C THR A 881 7.52 -29.85 -59.94
N GLY A 882 7.01 -29.13 -60.95
CA GLY A 882 7.81 -28.38 -61.92
C GLY A 882 8.70 -27.33 -61.25
N ASN A 883 9.93 -27.17 -61.73
CA ASN A 883 10.94 -26.28 -61.16
C ASN A 883 11.44 -25.26 -62.18
N TYR A 884 11.96 -24.12 -61.70
CA TYR A 884 12.60 -23.09 -62.53
C TYR A 884 11.70 -22.48 -63.64
N ASN A 885 10.38 -22.62 -63.55
CA ASN A 885 9.47 -22.04 -64.54
C ASN A 885 9.23 -20.56 -64.26
N THR A 886 9.27 -19.72 -65.29
CA THR A 886 8.91 -18.29 -65.24
C THR A 886 7.67 -18.06 -66.10
N ALA A 887 6.59 -17.58 -65.50
CA ALA A 887 5.31 -17.32 -66.13
C ALA A 887 4.86 -15.88 -65.82
N ASN A 888 4.85 -15.01 -66.83
CA ASN A 888 4.49 -13.60 -66.72
C ASN A 888 3.35 -13.27 -67.69
N GLY A 889 2.12 -13.21 -67.17
CA GLY A 889 0.91 -12.98 -67.95
C GLY A 889 -0.28 -13.80 -67.47
N TYR A 890 -1.48 -13.35 -67.86
CA TYR A 890 -2.75 -14.06 -67.63
C TYR A 890 -2.69 -15.47 -68.25
N TYR A 891 -2.99 -16.50 -67.44
CA TYR A 891 -2.95 -17.94 -67.82
C TYR A 891 -1.64 -18.43 -68.49
N SER A 892 -0.52 -17.74 -68.28
CA SER A 892 0.80 -18.21 -68.73
C SER A 892 1.19 -19.50 -67.98
N LEU A 893 1.59 -20.55 -68.72
CA LEU A 893 1.90 -21.89 -68.18
C LEU A 893 0.80 -22.52 -67.28
N SER A 894 -0.48 -22.15 -67.45
CA SER A 894 -1.57 -22.51 -66.52
C SER A 894 -1.71 -24.02 -66.27
N PHE A 895 -1.59 -24.86 -67.31
CA PHE A 895 -1.73 -26.32 -67.18
C PHE A 895 -0.43 -27.07 -66.86
N ASN A 896 0.70 -26.37 -66.67
CA ASN A 896 1.98 -27.03 -66.39
C ASN A 896 1.87 -27.83 -65.10
N THR A 897 2.25 -29.11 -65.07
CA THR A 897 2.17 -29.94 -63.85
C THR A 897 3.56 -30.31 -63.34
N THR A 898 4.42 -30.83 -64.21
CA THR A 898 5.77 -31.31 -63.88
C THR A 898 6.87 -30.76 -64.80
N GLY A 899 6.51 -30.07 -65.88
CA GLY A 899 7.45 -29.40 -66.77
C GLY A 899 8.34 -28.40 -66.03
N TYR A 900 9.59 -28.25 -66.47
CA TYR A 900 10.63 -27.47 -65.78
C TYR A 900 11.41 -26.56 -66.74
N SER A 901 12.07 -25.53 -66.19
CA SER A 901 12.85 -24.53 -66.94
C SER A 901 12.09 -23.76 -68.02
N ASN A 902 10.75 -23.79 -68.04
CA ASN A 902 9.98 -23.10 -69.07
C ASN A 902 9.88 -21.60 -68.79
N THR A 903 10.09 -20.76 -69.80
CA THR A 903 9.89 -19.31 -69.74
C THR A 903 8.71 -18.93 -70.62
N ALA A 904 7.67 -18.33 -70.05
CA ALA A 904 6.44 -17.91 -70.72
C ALA A 904 6.14 -16.44 -70.39
N ASN A 905 6.20 -15.56 -71.39
CA ASN A 905 5.98 -14.13 -71.25
C ASN A 905 4.92 -13.65 -72.25
N GLY A 906 3.72 -13.34 -71.76
CA GLY A 906 2.56 -12.97 -72.55
C GLY A 906 1.30 -13.76 -72.17
N PHE A 907 0.15 -13.20 -72.54
CA PHE A 907 -1.18 -13.82 -72.38
C PHE A 907 -1.21 -15.21 -73.03
N GLU A 908 -1.60 -16.22 -72.25
CA GLU A 908 -1.75 -17.63 -72.65
C GLU A 908 -0.56 -18.22 -73.44
N SER A 909 0.64 -17.72 -73.16
CA SER A 909 1.90 -18.31 -73.60
C SER A 909 2.17 -19.63 -72.87
N LEU A 910 2.56 -20.67 -73.61
CA LEU A 910 2.74 -22.05 -73.11
C LEU A 910 1.54 -22.59 -72.28
N ASN A 911 0.32 -22.14 -72.57
CA ASN A 911 -0.85 -22.40 -71.73
C ASN A 911 -1.10 -23.89 -71.46
N ALA A 912 -1.12 -24.70 -72.53
CA ALA A 912 -1.42 -26.14 -72.48
C ALA A 912 -0.24 -27.03 -72.06
N ASN A 913 0.92 -26.45 -71.69
CA ASN A 913 2.09 -27.24 -71.31
C ASN A 913 1.75 -28.09 -70.09
N THR A 914 2.19 -29.35 -70.04
CA THR A 914 1.95 -30.23 -68.88
C THR A 914 3.26 -30.78 -68.34
N THR A 915 4.08 -31.37 -69.24
CA THR A 915 5.37 -32.00 -68.89
C THR A 915 6.54 -31.51 -69.77
N GLY A 916 6.27 -30.70 -70.80
CA GLY A 916 7.31 -30.10 -71.64
C GLY A 916 8.28 -29.23 -70.85
N TYR A 917 9.54 -29.19 -71.26
CA TYR A 917 10.63 -28.57 -70.48
C TYR A 917 11.63 -27.79 -71.36
N ASP A 918 12.39 -26.88 -70.74
CA ASP A 918 13.35 -25.99 -71.40
C ASP A 918 12.77 -25.20 -72.59
N ASN A 919 11.47 -24.91 -72.59
CA ASN A 919 10.82 -24.11 -73.64
C ASN A 919 10.85 -22.60 -73.30
N THR A 920 11.03 -21.76 -74.32
CA THR A 920 10.93 -20.29 -74.21
C THR A 920 9.82 -19.79 -75.12
N ALA A 921 8.83 -19.09 -74.56
CA ALA A 921 7.68 -18.53 -75.26
C ALA A 921 7.52 -17.04 -74.90
N ASN A 922 7.70 -16.15 -75.88
CA ASN A 922 7.63 -14.71 -75.69
C ASN A 922 6.68 -14.10 -76.74
N GLY A 923 5.45 -13.79 -76.32
CA GLY A 923 4.39 -13.27 -77.18
C GLY A 923 3.01 -13.83 -76.85
N TYR A 924 1.98 -13.10 -77.30
CA TYR A 924 0.58 -13.49 -77.21
C TYR A 924 0.35 -14.83 -77.95
N TYR A 925 -0.18 -15.84 -77.24
CA TYR A 925 -0.35 -17.22 -77.70
C TYR A 925 0.92 -17.89 -78.32
N SER A 926 2.12 -17.51 -77.87
CA SER A 926 3.35 -18.22 -78.24
C SER A 926 3.39 -19.62 -77.59
N LEU A 927 3.71 -20.67 -78.37
CA LEU A 927 3.69 -22.08 -77.93
C LEU A 927 2.38 -22.54 -77.24
N HIS A 928 1.24 -21.91 -77.56
CA HIS A 928 -0.02 -22.04 -76.82
C HIS A 928 -0.45 -23.50 -76.58
N SER A 929 -0.41 -24.35 -77.62
CA SER A 929 -0.91 -25.73 -77.58
C SER A 929 0.12 -26.77 -77.10
N ASN A 930 1.36 -26.36 -76.78
CA ASN A 930 2.43 -27.31 -76.46
C ASN A 930 2.07 -28.09 -75.21
N THR A 931 2.11 -29.43 -75.22
CA THR A 931 1.77 -30.26 -74.05
C THR A 931 3.00 -30.94 -73.46
N THR A 932 3.83 -31.56 -74.30
CA THR A 932 5.01 -32.35 -73.88
C THR A 932 6.30 -32.01 -74.66
N GLY A 933 6.22 -31.16 -75.68
CA GLY A 933 7.38 -30.73 -76.48
C GLY A 933 8.40 -29.97 -75.64
N TYR A 934 9.69 -30.11 -75.97
CA TYR A 934 10.81 -29.60 -75.17
C TYR A 934 11.92 -28.96 -76.03
N TYR A 935 12.74 -28.09 -75.42
CA TYR A 935 13.73 -27.23 -76.11
C TYR A 935 13.17 -26.37 -77.26
N ASN A 936 11.89 -25.97 -77.20
CA ASN A 936 11.32 -25.07 -78.22
C ASN A 936 11.49 -23.59 -77.84
N THR A 937 11.91 -22.75 -78.78
CA THR A 937 11.98 -21.29 -78.64
C THR A 937 10.96 -20.64 -79.58
N ALA A 938 10.05 -19.82 -79.06
CA ALA A 938 8.98 -19.16 -79.80
C ALA A 938 8.92 -17.68 -79.40
N ASN A 939 9.38 -16.80 -80.28
CA ASN A 939 9.47 -15.36 -80.07
C ASN A 939 8.64 -14.62 -81.12
N GLY A 940 7.43 -14.22 -80.75
CA GLY A 940 6.45 -13.58 -81.64
C GLY A 940 5.02 -13.98 -81.32
N LEU A 941 4.06 -13.17 -81.75
CA LEU A 941 2.63 -13.47 -81.63
C LEU A 941 2.29 -14.72 -82.47
N GLN A 942 1.65 -15.72 -81.84
CA GLN A 942 1.28 -17.02 -82.42
C GLN A 942 2.44 -17.80 -83.09
N SER A 943 3.69 -17.57 -82.66
CA SER A 943 4.81 -18.45 -83.03
C SER A 943 4.67 -19.81 -82.36
N LEU A 944 4.86 -20.91 -83.13
CA LEU A 944 4.65 -22.30 -82.69
C LEU A 944 3.26 -22.57 -82.04
N TYR A 945 2.21 -21.87 -82.49
CA TYR A 945 0.87 -21.91 -81.88
C TYR A 945 0.30 -23.33 -81.70
N SER A 946 0.39 -24.16 -82.75
CA SER A 946 -0.22 -25.51 -82.81
C SER A 946 0.70 -26.63 -82.33
N ASN A 947 1.90 -26.31 -81.83
CA ASN A 947 2.86 -27.31 -81.36
C ASN A 947 2.23 -28.15 -80.27
N THR A 948 2.31 -29.49 -80.32
CA THR A 948 1.74 -30.34 -79.27
C THR A 948 2.82 -31.17 -78.58
N THR A 949 3.65 -31.87 -79.35
CA THR A 949 4.71 -32.75 -78.83
C THR A 949 6.08 -32.49 -79.47
N ALA A 950 6.15 -31.67 -80.50
CA ALA A 950 7.39 -31.41 -81.23
C ALA A 950 8.42 -30.65 -80.41
N SER A 951 9.70 -30.88 -80.70
CA SER A 951 10.83 -30.50 -79.86
C SER A 951 12.03 -29.99 -80.67
N TYR A 952 12.91 -29.23 -80.00
CA TYR A 952 14.08 -28.56 -80.59
C TYR A 952 13.75 -27.54 -81.71
N ASN A 953 12.56 -26.96 -81.71
CA ASN A 953 12.17 -25.98 -82.73
C ASN A 953 12.49 -24.54 -82.31
N THR A 954 13.00 -23.72 -83.24
CA THR A 954 13.20 -22.28 -83.05
C THR A 954 12.30 -21.50 -84.00
N ALA A 955 11.43 -20.65 -83.48
CA ALA A 955 10.47 -19.85 -84.23
C ALA A 955 10.57 -18.38 -83.80
N ASN A 956 10.98 -17.50 -84.71
CA ASN A 956 11.20 -16.08 -84.44
C ASN A 956 10.46 -15.22 -85.48
N GLY A 957 9.36 -14.60 -85.06
CA GLY A 957 8.47 -13.80 -85.91
C GLY A 957 6.98 -14.13 -85.73
N TYR A 958 6.11 -13.25 -86.24
CA TYR A 958 4.66 -13.47 -86.28
C TYR A 958 4.32 -14.72 -87.11
N GLU A 959 3.57 -15.65 -86.52
CA GLU A 959 3.11 -16.91 -87.14
C GLU A 959 4.23 -17.81 -87.74
N SER A 960 5.47 -17.73 -87.21
CA SER A 960 6.52 -18.70 -87.58
C SER A 960 6.21 -20.07 -86.97
N LEU A 961 6.32 -21.14 -87.77
CA LEU A 961 5.95 -22.51 -87.40
C LEU A 961 4.52 -22.66 -86.82
N TYR A 962 3.57 -21.84 -87.29
CA TYR A 962 2.21 -21.76 -86.72
C TYR A 962 1.50 -23.12 -86.61
N SER A 963 1.55 -23.94 -87.66
CA SER A 963 0.83 -25.22 -87.76
C SER A 963 1.61 -26.43 -87.24
N ASN A 964 2.86 -26.26 -86.79
CA ASN A 964 3.76 -27.36 -86.43
C ASN A 964 3.13 -28.17 -85.31
N THR A 965 3.00 -29.49 -85.46
CA THR A 965 2.35 -30.38 -84.48
C THR A 965 3.37 -31.32 -83.85
N THR A 966 4.11 -32.05 -84.68
CA THR A 966 5.12 -33.05 -84.26
C THR A 966 6.49 -32.87 -84.93
N GLY A 967 6.62 -31.96 -85.90
CA GLY A 967 7.87 -31.69 -86.63
C GLY A 967 8.99 -31.16 -85.74
N ASN A 968 10.12 -31.88 -85.67
CA ASN A 968 11.24 -31.61 -84.75
C ASN A 968 12.43 -30.93 -85.43
N TRP A 969 13.27 -30.24 -84.65
CA TRP A 969 14.54 -29.62 -85.11
C TRP A 969 14.38 -28.52 -86.17
N ASN A 970 13.22 -27.88 -86.28
CA ASN A 970 12.96 -26.87 -87.30
C ASN A 970 13.38 -25.48 -86.82
N THR A 971 14.02 -24.68 -87.69
CA THR A 971 14.42 -23.30 -87.41
C THR A 971 13.72 -22.35 -88.39
N ALA A 972 12.87 -21.46 -87.89
CA ALA A 972 12.03 -20.55 -88.66
C ALA A 972 12.24 -19.10 -88.20
N ASN A 973 13.02 -18.32 -88.95
CA ASN A 973 13.38 -16.94 -88.64
C ASN A 973 12.79 -15.97 -89.68
N GLY A 974 11.66 -15.35 -89.33
CA GLY A 974 10.91 -14.45 -90.19
C GLY A 974 9.41 -14.71 -90.12
N SER A 975 8.60 -13.67 -90.32
CA SER A 975 7.14 -13.79 -90.28
C SER A 975 6.63 -14.81 -91.30
N GLN A 976 5.72 -15.68 -90.84
CA GLN A 976 5.08 -16.75 -91.61
C GLN A 976 6.09 -17.72 -92.29
N SER A 977 7.29 -17.87 -91.74
CA SER A 977 8.24 -18.92 -92.16
C SER A 977 7.82 -20.28 -91.59
N LEU A 978 7.89 -21.35 -92.40
CA LEU A 978 7.39 -22.70 -92.06
C LEU A 978 5.93 -22.75 -91.53
N TYR A 979 5.08 -21.84 -92.02
CA TYR A 979 3.72 -21.62 -91.49
C TYR A 979 2.84 -22.90 -91.43
N SER A 980 2.82 -23.69 -92.49
CA SER A 980 1.99 -24.91 -92.60
C SER A 980 2.68 -26.21 -92.18
N ASN A 981 3.94 -26.18 -91.71
CA ASN A 981 4.63 -27.42 -91.34
C ASN A 981 3.82 -28.14 -90.28
N THR A 982 3.65 -29.46 -90.36
CA THR A 982 2.99 -30.25 -89.31
C THR A 982 4.02 -31.17 -88.68
N ASP A 983 4.67 -31.99 -89.50
CA ASP A 983 5.47 -33.14 -89.07
C ASP A 983 6.85 -33.21 -89.75
N GLY A 984 7.13 -32.30 -90.70
CA GLY A 984 8.45 -32.16 -91.32
C GLY A 984 9.53 -31.81 -90.29
N TYR A 985 10.70 -32.43 -90.40
CA TYR A 985 11.80 -32.31 -89.43
C TYR A 985 13.08 -31.73 -90.05
N GLN A 986 13.93 -31.10 -89.22
CA GLN A 986 15.21 -30.48 -89.62
C GLN A 986 15.09 -29.42 -90.74
N ASN A 987 13.93 -28.79 -90.91
CA ASN A 987 13.76 -27.71 -91.88
C ASN A 987 14.31 -26.39 -91.34
N THR A 988 15.08 -25.67 -92.15
CA THR A 988 15.59 -24.33 -91.85
C THR A 988 14.98 -23.32 -92.81
N ALA A 989 14.41 -22.25 -92.27
CA ALA A 989 13.68 -21.22 -92.98
C ALA A 989 14.10 -19.84 -92.46
N ASN A 990 14.52 -18.97 -93.38
CA ASN A 990 14.94 -17.61 -93.06
C ASN A 990 14.37 -16.63 -94.08
N GLY A 991 13.67 -15.60 -93.60
CA GLY A 991 12.96 -14.62 -94.41
C GLY A 991 11.44 -14.87 -94.51
N PHE A 992 10.70 -13.83 -94.87
CA PHE A 992 9.23 -13.83 -94.95
C PHE A 992 8.70 -14.92 -95.89
N ARG A 993 7.81 -15.77 -95.37
CA ARG A 993 7.16 -16.88 -96.10
C ARG A 993 8.11 -17.87 -96.78
N SER A 994 9.33 -18.03 -96.27
CA SER A 994 10.19 -19.16 -96.65
C SER A 994 9.56 -20.48 -96.15
N LEU A 995 9.53 -21.52 -96.99
CA LEU A 995 8.90 -22.82 -96.70
C LEU A 995 7.43 -22.74 -96.21
N TYR A 996 6.64 -21.78 -96.71
CA TYR A 996 5.30 -21.49 -96.19
C TYR A 996 4.35 -22.70 -96.19
N TYR A 997 4.25 -23.43 -97.30
CA TYR A 997 3.36 -24.59 -97.47
C TYR A 997 4.03 -25.95 -97.20
N ASN A 998 5.22 -25.97 -96.58
CA ASN A 998 5.82 -27.21 -96.07
C ASN A 998 4.86 -27.89 -95.11
N THR A 999 4.71 -29.21 -95.22
CA THR A 999 3.77 -30.03 -94.44
C THR A 999 4.51 -31.21 -93.81
N THR A 1000 5.11 -32.06 -94.65
CA THR A 1000 5.85 -33.25 -94.21
C THR A 1000 7.30 -33.29 -94.69
N GLY A 1001 7.66 -32.49 -95.71
CA GLY A 1001 8.97 -32.53 -96.33
C GLY A 1001 10.08 -32.16 -95.35
N ASN A 1002 11.08 -33.04 -95.20
CA ASN A 1002 12.14 -32.91 -94.20
C ASN A 1002 13.47 -32.36 -94.75
N SER A 1003 14.32 -31.86 -93.85
CA SER A 1003 15.70 -31.43 -94.11
C SER A 1003 15.84 -30.32 -95.17
N ASN A 1004 14.80 -29.50 -95.37
CA ASN A 1004 14.80 -28.45 -96.37
C ASN A 1004 15.38 -27.14 -95.81
N THR A 1005 16.33 -26.51 -96.51
CA THR A 1005 17.02 -25.30 -96.06
C THR A 1005 16.83 -24.14 -97.04
N ALA A 1006 15.88 -23.27 -96.71
CA ALA A 1006 15.66 -21.99 -97.33
C ALA A 1006 16.66 -20.91 -96.88
N ASN A 1007 16.78 -19.84 -97.67
CA ASN A 1007 17.07 -18.49 -97.20
C ASN A 1007 16.58 -17.46 -98.24
N GLY A 1008 15.70 -16.55 -97.85
CA GLY A 1008 15.14 -15.51 -98.72
C GLY A 1008 13.61 -15.48 -98.72
N ASN A 1009 13.05 -14.33 -99.12
CA ASN A 1009 11.59 -14.16 -99.22
C ASN A 1009 11.01 -15.18 -100.22
N LYS A 1010 10.05 -15.99 -99.76
CA LYS A 1010 9.37 -17.05 -100.54
C LYS A 1010 10.28 -18.13 -101.16
N SER A 1011 11.49 -18.35 -100.66
CA SER A 1011 12.24 -19.56 -101.06
C SER A 1011 11.51 -20.83 -100.62
N LEU A 1012 11.34 -21.82 -101.50
CA LEU A 1012 10.58 -23.05 -101.27
C LEU A 1012 9.11 -22.83 -100.84
N TYR A 1013 8.45 -21.75 -101.31
CA TYR A 1013 7.12 -21.33 -100.85
C TYR A 1013 6.04 -22.42 -100.90
N SER A 1014 5.92 -23.12 -102.03
CA SER A 1014 4.85 -24.12 -102.26
C SER A 1014 5.21 -25.55 -101.84
N ASN A 1015 6.43 -25.79 -101.33
CA ASN A 1015 6.96 -27.13 -101.11
C ASN A 1015 6.17 -27.85 -100.03
N THR A 1016 5.35 -28.86 -100.35
CA THR A 1016 4.61 -29.64 -99.35
C THR A 1016 5.49 -30.73 -98.74
N ASP A 1017 5.88 -31.69 -99.57
CA ASP A 1017 6.44 -32.98 -99.15
C ASP A 1017 7.81 -33.26 -99.78
N GLY A 1018 8.32 -32.34 -100.62
CA GLY A 1018 9.69 -32.36 -101.11
C GLY A 1018 10.71 -32.32 -99.96
N TYR A 1019 11.72 -33.19 -100.02
CA TYR A 1019 12.72 -33.37 -98.96
C TYR A 1019 14.15 -33.04 -99.41
N GLN A 1020 15.02 -32.72 -98.45
CA GLN A 1020 16.45 -32.41 -98.65
C GLN A 1020 16.74 -31.31 -99.69
N ASN A 1021 15.81 -30.37 -99.89
CA ASN A 1021 16.00 -29.25 -100.82
C ASN A 1021 16.73 -28.08 -100.14
N THR A 1022 17.74 -27.50 -100.79
CA THR A 1022 18.39 -26.25 -100.38
C THR A 1022 18.03 -25.13 -101.35
N ALA A 1023 17.62 -23.96 -100.85
CA ALA A 1023 17.08 -22.86 -101.66
C ALA A 1023 17.48 -21.48 -101.10
N ASN A 1024 18.58 -20.91 -101.59
CA ASN A 1024 19.13 -19.64 -101.12
C ASN A 1024 18.97 -18.53 -102.18
N GLY A 1025 17.98 -17.67 -102.00
CA GLY A 1025 17.64 -16.55 -102.87
C GLY A 1025 16.14 -16.26 -102.92
N TYR A 1026 15.78 -15.01 -103.24
CA TYR A 1026 14.38 -14.59 -103.38
C TYR A 1026 13.64 -15.50 -104.37
N SER A 1027 12.55 -16.13 -103.91
CA SER A 1027 11.72 -17.05 -104.70
C SER A 1027 12.50 -18.16 -105.42
N SER A 1028 13.63 -18.61 -104.87
CA SER A 1028 14.30 -19.84 -105.30
C SER A 1028 13.40 -21.05 -104.98
N LEU A 1029 13.31 -22.03 -105.89
CA LEU A 1029 12.43 -23.21 -105.74
C LEU A 1029 10.95 -22.86 -105.42
N LEU A 1030 10.45 -21.71 -105.89
CA LEU A 1030 9.16 -21.14 -105.49
C LEU A 1030 7.97 -22.11 -105.60
N GLN A 1031 7.81 -22.76 -106.75
CA GLN A 1031 6.66 -23.63 -107.04
C GLN A 1031 6.88 -25.10 -106.69
N ASN A 1032 8.00 -25.46 -106.04
CA ASN A 1032 8.28 -26.86 -105.69
C ASN A 1032 7.11 -27.40 -104.87
N THR A 1033 6.70 -28.65 -105.08
CA THR A 1033 5.67 -29.29 -104.25
C THR A 1033 6.21 -30.59 -103.65
N THR A 1034 6.60 -31.54 -104.50
CA THR A 1034 7.14 -32.85 -104.09
C THR A 1034 8.55 -33.16 -104.61
N GLY A 1035 9.15 -32.26 -105.40
CA GLY A 1035 10.54 -32.38 -105.84
C GLY A 1035 11.53 -32.44 -104.66
N TYR A 1036 12.53 -33.31 -104.73
CA TYR A 1036 13.47 -33.59 -103.64
C TYR A 1036 14.94 -33.52 -104.07
N LEU A 1037 15.87 -33.39 -103.11
CA LEU A 1037 17.32 -33.27 -103.34
C LEU A 1037 17.75 -32.12 -104.27
N ASN A 1038 16.93 -31.09 -104.44
CA ASN A 1038 17.28 -29.94 -105.28
C ASN A 1038 18.12 -28.89 -104.51
N SER A 1039 19.13 -28.32 -105.16
CA SER A 1039 20.04 -27.30 -104.60
C SER A 1039 20.03 -26.03 -105.46
N ALA A 1040 19.24 -25.03 -105.08
CA ALA A 1040 19.04 -23.79 -105.82
C ALA A 1040 19.65 -22.57 -105.10
N TYR A 1041 20.50 -21.81 -105.79
CA TYR A 1041 21.23 -20.65 -105.26
C TYR A 1041 21.12 -19.47 -106.23
N GLY A 1042 20.19 -18.55 -105.99
CA GLY A 1042 19.97 -17.36 -106.84
C GLY A 1042 18.56 -16.80 -106.81
N TYR A 1043 18.38 -15.63 -107.42
CA TYR A 1043 17.06 -15.02 -107.64
C TYR A 1043 16.29 -15.88 -108.66
N TYR A 1044 15.13 -16.42 -108.28
CA TYR A 1044 14.31 -17.35 -109.08
C TYR A 1044 15.06 -18.59 -109.65
N SER A 1045 16.15 -19.06 -109.04
CA SER A 1045 16.75 -20.35 -109.41
C SER A 1045 15.77 -21.50 -109.14
N LEU A 1046 15.54 -22.38 -110.13
CA LEU A 1046 14.54 -23.47 -110.11
C LEU A 1046 13.07 -23.02 -109.86
N SER A 1047 12.69 -21.78 -110.20
CA SER A 1047 11.41 -21.20 -109.74
C SER A 1047 10.14 -21.97 -110.14
N SER A 1048 10.10 -22.61 -111.30
CA SER A 1048 8.93 -23.37 -111.79
C SER A 1048 9.00 -24.87 -111.52
N ASN A 1049 10.01 -25.35 -110.77
CA ASN A 1049 10.10 -26.76 -110.39
C ASN A 1049 8.89 -27.14 -109.54
N THR A 1050 8.28 -28.28 -109.78
CA THR A 1050 7.15 -28.80 -109.01
C THR A 1050 7.48 -30.19 -108.46
N THR A 1051 7.88 -31.11 -109.33
CA THR A 1051 8.19 -32.51 -109.02
C THR A 1051 9.63 -32.92 -109.37
N GLY A 1052 10.38 -32.07 -110.07
CA GLY A 1052 11.76 -32.33 -110.45
C GLY A 1052 12.69 -32.54 -109.24
N ARG A 1053 13.67 -33.43 -109.38
CA ARG A 1053 14.53 -33.92 -108.28
C ARG A 1053 16.01 -33.95 -108.64
N ASP A 1054 16.87 -33.98 -107.63
CA ASP A 1054 18.32 -34.14 -107.79
C ASP A 1054 18.97 -33.04 -108.66
N ASN A 1055 18.35 -31.85 -108.74
CA ASN A 1055 18.83 -30.74 -109.59
C ASN A 1055 19.67 -29.73 -108.81
N THR A 1056 20.84 -29.36 -109.32
CA THR A 1056 21.66 -28.26 -108.81
C THR A 1056 21.57 -27.05 -109.73
N ALA A 1057 21.23 -25.87 -109.20
CA ALA A 1057 21.06 -24.63 -109.95
C ALA A 1057 21.72 -23.45 -109.22
N MET A 1058 22.74 -22.83 -109.81
CA MET A 1058 23.50 -21.74 -109.19
C MET A 1058 23.59 -20.55 -110.14
N GLY A 1059 22.88 -19.46 -109.81
CA GLY A 1059 22.78 -18.24 -110.60
C GLY A 1059 21.33 -17.77 -110.76
N THR A 1060 21.13 -16.46 -110.97
CA THR A 1060 19.82 -15.87 -111.24
C THR A 1060 19.16 -16.51 -112.45
N ASN A 1061 17.89 -16.91 -112.30
CA ASN A 1061 17.08 -17.61 -113.29
C ASN A 1061 17.72 -18.91 -113.85
N SER A 1062 18.63 -19.56 -113.11
CA SER A 1062 19.17 -20.86 -113.51
C SER A 1062 18.11 -21.96 -113.37
N LEU A 1063 17.98 -22.84 -114.39
CA LEU A 1063 16.95 -23.89 -114.47
C LEU A 1063 15.50 -23.37 -114.24
N TYR A 1064 15.22 -22.11 -114.60
CA TYR A 1064 13.98 -21.41 -114.23
C TYR A 1064 12.69 -22.16 -114.61
N ASN A 1065 12.59 -22.64 -115.85
CA ASN A 1065 11.38 -23.31 -116.39
C ASN A 1065 11.32 -24.82 -116.14
N ASN A 1066 12.31 -25.44 -115.48
CA ASN A 1066 12.28 -26.87 -115.18
C ASN A 1066 11.11 -27.17 -114.24
N THR A 1067 10.23 -28.10 -114.59
CA THR A 1067 9.06 -28.52 -113.80
C THR A 1067 9.30 -29.88 -113.13
N ASP A 1068 9.71 -30.86 -113.93
CA ASP A 1068 9.75 -32.28 -113.59
C ASP A 1068 11.07 -32.97 -114.00
N GLY A 1069 11.97 -32.24 -114.66
CA GLY A 1069 13.31 -32.73 -115.00
C GLY A 1069 14.17 -33.06 -113.78
N TYR A 1070 15.11 -34.01 -113.95
CA TYR A 1070 15.93 -34.53 -112.84
C TYR A 1070 17.40 -34.83 -113.20
N ASN A 1071 18.26 -34.89 -112.18
CA ASN A 1071 19.73 -35.02 -112.30
C ASN A 1071 20.38 -33.88 -113.12
N ASN A 1072 19.81 -32.67 -113.13
CA ASN A 1072 20.36 -31.57 -113.91
C ASN A 1072 21.31 -30.67 -113.09
N THR A 1073 22.37 -30.16 -113.72
CA THR A 1073 23.30 -29.20 -113.09
C THR A 1073 23.42 -27.95 -113.94
N ALA A 1074 22.95 -26.80 -113.45
CA ALA A 1074 23.07 -25.50 -114.12
C ALA A 1074 23.87 -24.51 -113.27
N LEU A 1075 24.91 -23.89 -113.84
CA LEU A 1075 25.78 -22.95 -113.12
C LEU A 1075 26.10 -21.73 -113.99
N GLY A 1076 25.40 -20.62 -113.73
CA GLY A 1076 25.50 -19.35 -114.45
C GLY A 1076 24.18 -18.56 -114.48
N TYR A 1077 24.27 -17.26 -114.79
CA TYR A 1077 23.09 -16.42 -115.05
C TYR A 1077 22.31 -16.96 -116.27
N GLN A 1078 21.01 -17.23 -116.11
CA GLN A 1078 20.17 -17.87 -117.13
C GLN A 1078 20.78 -19.15 -117.76
N ALA A 1079 21.64 -19.85 -117.01
CA ALA A 1079 22.06 -21.20 -117.38
C ALA A 1079 20.82 -22.11 -117.38
N PHE A 1080 20.60 -22.81 -118.50
CA PHE A 1080 19.52 -23.77 -118.66
C PHE A 1080 18.12 -23.15 -118.44
N TYR A 1081 17.89 -21.95 -118.97
CA TYR A 1081 16.63 -21.22 -118.77
C TYR A 1081 15.44 -21.84 -119.51
N ASN A 1082 15.65 -22.47 -120.67
CA ASN A 1082 14.58 -23.04 -121.50
C ASN A 1082 14.55 -24.57 -121.41
N GLY A 1083 13.36 -25.12 -121.13
CA GLY A 1083 13.10 -26.56 -121.01
C GLY A 1083 12.42 -26.92 -119.68
N SER A 1084 11.44 -27.83 -119.73
CA SER A 1084 10.61 -28.22 -118.59
C SER A 1084 11.02 -29.56 -117.96
N SER A 1085 11.36 -30.54 -118.79
CA SER A 1085 11.32 -31.97 -118.43
C SER A 1085 12.60 -32.72 -118.84
N PHE A 1086 13.72 -32.01 -118.92
CA PHE A 1086 15.00 -32.59 -119.35
C PHE A 1086 15.70 -33.34 -118.21
N VAL A 1087 16.54 -34.30 -118.57
CA VAL A 1087 17.12 -35.28 -117.62
C VAL A 1087 18.63 -35.39 -117.79
N ASN A 1088 19.35 -35.56 -116.69
CA ASN A 1088 20.78 -35.92 -116.66
C ASN A 1088 21.67 -34.98 -117.50
N SER A 1089 21.39 -33.67 -117.44
CA SER A 1089 22.06 -32.68 -118.31
C SER A 1089 22.77 -31.59 -117.52
N THR A 1090 23.94 -31.17 -118.01
CA THR A 1090 24.82 -30.21 -117.34
C THR A 1090 25.02 -28.97 -118.21
N ALA A 1091 24.79 -27.78 -117.66
CA ALA A 1091 24.90 -26.49 -118.33
C ALA A 1091 25.78 -25.54 -117.50
N LEU A 1092 27.01 -25.29 -117.96
CA LEU A 1092 28.01 -24.56 -117.19
C LEU A 1092 28.49 -23.32 -117.95
N GLY A 1093 28.13 -22.14 -117.43
CA GLY A 1093 28.35 -20.82 -118.04
C GLY A 1093 27.05 -20.01 -118.14
N ALA A 1094 27.16 -18.68 -118.17
CA ALA A 1094 26.01 -17.81 -118.40
C ALA A 1094 25.36 -18.08 -119.78
N TYR A 1095 24.03 -18.07 -119.84
CA TYR A 1095 23.23 -18.41 -121.03
C TYR A 1095 23.49 -19.79 -121.66
N ALA A 1096 24.23 -20.69 -121.00
CA ALA A 1096 24.47 -22.04 -121.48
C ALA A 1096 23.13 -22.81 -121.50
N ASN A 1097 22.61 -23.12 -122.69
CA ASN A 1097 21.38 -23.89 -122.89
C ASN A 1097 21.67 -25.18 -123.64
N ILE A 1098 20.86 -26.21 -123.35
CA ILE A 1098 20.84 -27.50 -124.05
C ILE A 1098 19.61 -27.60 -124.96
N SER A 1099 19.52 -28.67 -125.75
CA SER A 1099 18.38 -28.98 -126.60
C SER A 1099 17.76 -30.36 -126.35
N ALA A 1100 18.41 -31.22 -125.56
CA ALA A 1100 17.96 -32.59 -125.26
C ALA A 1100 18.49 -33.09 -123.91
N SER A 1101 17.89 -34.14 -123.36
CA SER A 1101 18.39 -34.87 -122.18
C SER A 1101 19.74 -35.56 -122.46
N ASN A 1102 20.49 -35.87 -121.39
CA ASN A 1102 21.85 -36.42 -121.42
C ASN A 1102 22.90 -35.50 -122.08
N GLN A 1103 22.67 -34.18 -122.10
CA GLN A 1103 23.56 -33.23 -122.76
C GLN A 1103 24.45 -32.47 -121.76
N ALA A 1104 25.76 -32.54 -121.95
CA ALA A 1104 26.73 -31.67 -121.28
C ALA A 1104 27.08 -30.48 -122.19
N ARG A 1105 26.73 -29.27 -121.78
CA ARG A 1105 27.02 -27.99 -122.43
C ARG A 1105 27.87 -27.13 -121.49
N ILE A 1106 29.17 -27.09 -121.75
CA ILE A 1106 30.05 -26.04 -121.23
C ILE A 1106 30.04 -24.90 -122.24
N GLY A 1107 29.83 -23.68 -121.76
CA GLY A 1107 29.79 -22.44 -122.55
C GLY A 1107 28.51 -22.21 -123.37
N HIS A 1108 28.31 -20.97 -123.81
CA HIS A 1108 27.37 -20.63 -124.88
C HIS A 1108 28.10 -20.46 -126.23
N THR A 1109 27.35 -20.06 -127.26
CA THR A 1109 27.78 -19.96 -128.67
C THR A 1109 29.01 -19.10 -129.00
N SER A 1110 29.56 -18.31 -128.07
CA SER A 1110 30.79 -17.53 -128.29
C SER A 1110 32.00 -18.00 -127.46
N VAL A 1111 31.95 -19.18 -126.85
CA VAL A 1111 33.12 -19.77 -126.16
C VAL A 1111 34.06 -20.37 -127.19
N THR A 1112 35.30 -19.87 -127.23
CA THR A 1112 36.29 -20.17 -128.27
C THR A 1112 37.21 -21.35 -127.96
N SER A 1113 37.24 -21.85 -126.71
CA SER A 1113 38.06 -23.00 -126.32
C SER A 1113 37.51 -23.69 -125.07
N ILE A 1114 37.69 -25.01 -124.99
CA ILE A 1114 37.44 -25.87 -123.82
C ILE A 1114 38.64 -26.83 -123.74
N GLY A 1115 39.59 -26.59 -122.84
CA GLY A 1115 40.90 -27.26 -122.84
C GLY A 1115 40.95 -28.55 -122.01
N GLY A 1116 41.77 -29.50 -122.46
CA GLY A 1116 42.12 -30.74 -121.74
C GLY A 1116 43.32 -31.44 -122.39
N TYR A 1117 44.11 -32.18 -121.60
CA TYR A 1117 45.37 -32.81 -122.05
C TYR A 1117 45.23 -34.23 -122.62
N THR A 1118 44.01 -34.79 -122.65
CA THR A 1118 43.75 -36.15 -123.15
C THR A 1118 42.50 -36.20 -124.04
N ASN A 1119 42.52 -37.05 -125.05
CA ASN A 1119 41.38 -37.27 -125.96
C ASN A 1119 40.18 -37.92 -125.23
N TRP A 1120 38.99 -37.75 -125.80
CA TRP A 1120 37.76 -38.42 -125.38
C TRP A 1120 37.60 -39.75 -126.14
N THR A 1121 37.12 -40.80 -125.47
CA THR A 1121 37.14 -42.18 -126.00
C THR A 1121 35.81 -42.63 -126.58
N ASN A 1122 35.84 -43.25 -127.77
CA ASN A 1122 34.68 -43.85 -128.45
C ASN A 1122 34.75 -45.39 -128.44
N VAL A 1123 33.61 -46.06 -128.65
CA VAL A 1123 33.48 -47.54 -128.62
C VAL A 1123 33.34 -48.11 -130.04
N SER A 1124 34.05 -49.20 -130.34
CA SER A 1124 33.91 -49.97 -131.60
C SER A 1124 34.15 -51.47 -131.38
N ASP A 1125 33.09 -52.23 -131.16
CA ASP A 1125 33.09 -53.69 -131.05
C ASP A 1125 32.49 -54.32 -132.33
N GLY A 1126 32.99 -55.50 -132.74
CA GLY A 1126 32.56 -56.18 -133.96
C GLY A 1126 31.12 -56.70 -133.95
N ARG A 1127 30.54 -56.96 -132.76
CA ARG A 1127 29.16 -57.44 -132.59
C ARG A 1127 28.08 -56.43 -133.00
N PHE A 1128 28.47 -55.16 -133.17
CA PHE A 1128 27.58 -54.06 -133.51
C PHE A 1128 27.75 -53.58 -134.96
N LYS A 1129 28.23 -54.48 -135.85
CA LYS A 1129 28.49 -54.18 -137.27
C LYS A 1129 27.81 -55.21 -138.17
N THR A 1130 27.12 -54.73 -139.21
CA THR A 1130 26.40 -55.55 -140.20
C THR A 1130 26.65 -55.01 -141.62
N ASP A 1131 26.29 -55.81 -142.63
CA ASP A 1131 26.34 -55.45 -144.06
C ASP A 1131 27.75 -55.09 -144.62
N VAL A 1132 28.79 -55.70 -144.04
CA VAL A 1132 30.21 -55.54 -144.41
C VAL A 1132 30.50 -56.11 -145.80
N LYS A 1133 31.16 -55.33 -146.67
CA LYS A 1133 31.51 -55.67 -148.07
C LYS A 1133 32.93 -55.21 -148.39
N GLU A 1134 33.70 -56.00 -149.15
CA GLU A 1134 35.15 -55.78 -149.38
C GLU A 1134 35.50 -54.80 -150.53
N ASN A 1135 34.56 -53.93 -150.92
CA ASN A 1135 34.73 -53.00 -152.04
C ASN A 1135 35.40 -51.68 -151.60
N VAL A 1136 36.72 -51.72 -151.42
CA VAL A 1136 37.57 -50.57 -151.07
C VAL A 1136 38.62 -50.39 -152.16
N ALA A 1137 38.88 -49.14 -152.58
CA ALA A 1137 39.92 -48.83 -153.56
C ALA A 1137 41.33 -48.95 -152.93
N GLY A 1138 42.22 -49.72 -153.56
CA GLY A 1138 43.59 -49.96 -153.09
C GLY A 1138 44.64 -49.14 -153.84
N LEU A 1139 45.44 -49.82 -154.66
CA LEU A 1139 46.72 -49.34 -155.17
C LEU A 1139 46.58 -48.08 -156.03
N ASP A 1140 45.59 -48.05 -156.93
CA ASP A 1140 45.33 -46.90 -157.80
C ASP A 1140 44.92 -45.63 -157.04
N PHE A 1141 44.36 -45.76 -155.83
CA PHE A 1141 44.06 -44.62 -154.96
C PHE A 1141 45.31 -44.12 -154.26
N ILE A 1142 46.06 -45.01 -153.59
CA ILE A 1142 47.27 -44.63 -152.86
C ILE A 1142 48.36 -44.08 -153.80
N MET A 1143 48.52 -44.64 -155.01
CA MET A 1143 49.50 -44.16 -156.00
C MET A 1143 49.20 -42.76 -156.57
N LYS A 1144 47.98 -42.23 -156.38
CA LYS A 1144 47.62 -40.84 -156.72
C LYS A 1144 47.85 -39.85 -155.56
N LEU A 1145 48.09 -40.33 -154.33
CA LEU A 1145 48.31 -39.47 -153.18
C LEU A 1145 49.79 -39.07 -153.08
N ARG A 1146 50.04 -37.77 -152.92
CA ARG A 1146 51.39 -37.19 -152.80
C ARG A 1146 51.67 -36.80 -151.34
N PRO A 1147 52.51 -37.55 -150.61
CA PRO A 1147 52.98 -37.11 -149.29
C PRO A 1147 53.79 -35.83 -149.44
N VAL A 1148 53.57 -34.86 -148.56
CA VAL A 1148 54.28 -33.57 -148.55
C VAL A 1148 54.80 -33.25 -147.16
N THR A 1149 55.83 -32.40 -147.12
CA THR A 1149 56.23 -31.67 -145.92
C THR A 1149 56.03 -30.19 -146.16
N TYR A 1150 55.54 -29.46 -145.16
CA TYR A 1150 55.21 -28.04 -145.27
C TYR A 1150 55.45 -27.30 -143.95
N HIS A 1151 55.36 -25.98 -144.00
CA HIS A 1151 55.26 -25.10 -142.82
C HIS A 1151 53.93 -24.35 -142.94
N LEU A 1152 53.34 -23.92 -141.82
CA LEU A 1152 52.09 -23.15 -141.84
C LEU A 1152 52.40 -21.66 -141.95
N ASP A 1153 51.91 -21.02 -143.02
CA ASP A 1153 51.91 -19.57 -143.14
C ASP A 1153 50.81 -18.98 -142.24
N MET A 1154 51.21 -18.64 -141.01
CA MET A 1154 50.33 -18.11 -139.98
C MET A 1154 49.79 -16.70 -140.33
N ASP A 1155 50.48 -15.93 -141.16
CA ASP A 1155 50.02 -14.61 -141.62
C ASP A 1155 48.95 -14.75 -142.72
N ALA A 1156 49.14 -15.66 -143.67
CA ALA A 1156 48.11 -16.01 -144.66
C ALA A 1156 46.85 -16.59 -143.98
N ILE A 1157 47.02 -17.45 -142.97
CA ILE A 1157 45.90 -18.00 -142.18
C ILE A 1157 45.16 -16.87 -141.44
N ALA A 1158 45.88 -15.98 -140.73
CA ALA A 1158 45.26 -14.86 -140.01
C ALA A 1158 44.53 -13.88 -140.95
N GLY A 1159 45.06 -13.66 -142.16
CA GLY A 1159 44.40 -12.90 -143.22
C GLY A 1159 43.14 -13.56 -143.74
N PHE A 1160 43.18 -14.88 -144.00
CA PHE A 1160 42.02 -15.66 -144.46
C PHE A 1160 40.90 -15.70 -143.41
N THR A 1161 41.24 -15.88 -142.13
CA THR A 1161 40.27 -15.85 -141.01
C THR A 1161 39.85 -14.44 -140.59
N LYS A 1162 40.42 -13.38 -141.20
CA LYS A 1162 40.14 -11.96 -140.92
C LYS A 1162 40.38 -11.57 -139.45
N THR A 1163 41.40 -12.17 -138.83
CA THR A 1163 41.70 -11.98 -137.40
C THR A 1163 42.35 -10.61 -137.15
N PRO A 1164 41.77 -9.73 -136.29
CA PRO A 1164 42.37 -8.43 -136.00
C PRO A 1164 43.73 -8.52 -135.32
N ASP A 1165 44.65 -7.63 -135.71
CA ASP A 1165 46.05 -7.65 -135.25
C ASP A 1165 46.21 -7.45 -133.73
N SER A 1166 45.21 -6.87 -133.07
CA SER A 1166 45.10 -6.71 -131.61
C SER A 1166 44.78 -7.99 -130.83
N LEU A 1167 44.42 -9.07 -131.53
CA LEU A 1167 44.12 -10.38 -130.93
C LEU A 1167 45.16 -11.46 -131.31
N ARG A 1168 46.20 -11.08 -132.06
CA ARG A 1168 47.28 -11.99 -132.50
C ARG A 1168 48.40 -12.07 -131.47
N LEU A 1169 48.89 -13.28 -131.21
CA LEU A 1169 49.95 -13.57 -130.25
C LEU A 1169 51.23 -13.93 -131.03
N LYS A 1170 51.80 -12.92 -131.69
CA LYS A 1170 52.82 -13.09 -132.74
C LYS A 1170 54.07 -13.89 -132.31
N ASN A 1171 54.50 -13.80 -131.05
CA ASN A 1171 55.63 -14.60 -130.55
C ASN A 1171 55.35 -16.12 -130.54
N SER A 1172 54.12 -16.53 -130.21
CA SER A 1172 53.69 -17.94 -130.28
C SER A 1172 53.37 -18.40 -131.71
N GLU A 1173 52.89 -17.48 -132.56
CA GLU A 1173 52.66 -17.76 -133.99
C GLU A 1173 54.00 -18.01 -134.72
N GLN A 1174 55.05 -17.23 -134.43
CA GLN A 1174 56.41 -17.44 -134.97
C GLN A 1174 57.01 -18.79 -134.59
N LEU A 1175 56.81 -19.25 -133.34
CA LEU A 1175 57.25 -20.58 -132.92
C LEU A 1175 56.53 -21.71 -133.67
N LYS A 1176 55.25 -21.52 -134.03
CA LYS A 1176 54.46 -22.53 -134.74
C LYS A 1176 54.71 -22.54 -136.26
N ALA A 1177 55.04 -21.39 -136.84
CA ALA A 1177 55.43 -21.28 -138.25
C ALA A 1177 56.78 -21.95 -138.57
N ALA A 1178 57.64 -22.18 -137.56
CA ALA A 1178 58.94 -22.82 -137.70
C ALA A 1178 58.92 -24.37 -137.58
N GLU A 1179 57.77 -24.98 -137.28
CA GLU A 1179 57.64 -26.44 -137.22
C GLU A 1179 57.45 -27.05 -138.61
N VAL A 1180 58.29 -28.03 -138.96
CA VAL A 1180 58.08 -28.88 -140.15
C VAL A 1180 56.94 -29.85 -139.89
N GLN A 1181 55.86 -29.76 -140.67
CA GLN A 1181 54.74 -30.70 -140.62
C GLN A 1181 54.78 -31.65 -141.82
N ILE A 1182 54.28 -32.87 -141.63
CA ILE A 1182 54.24 -33.95 -142.63
C ILE A 1182 52.77 -34.36 -142.81
N GLY A 1183 52.30 -34.47 -144.05
CA GLY A 1183 50.90 -34.79 -144.31
C GLY A 1183 50.54 -34.88 -145.80
N PHE A 1184 49.26 -34.71 -146.11
CA PHE A 1184 48.72 -34.61 -147.47
C PHE A 1184 48.01 -33.28 -147.65
N ILE A 1185 47.95 -32.77 -148.88
CA ILE A 1185 47.11 -31.61 -149.22
C ILE A 1185 45.67 -32.09 -149.39
N ALA A 1186 44.75 -31.61 -148.55
CA ALA A 1186 43.38 -32.12 -148.46
C ALA A 1186 42.63 -32.12 -149.81
N GLN A 1187 42.83 -31.06 -150.60
CA GLN A 1187 42.25 -30.89 -151.93
C GLN A 1187 42.83 -31.88 -152.96
N GLU A 1188 44.10 -32.28 -152.82
CA GLU A 1188 44.70 -33.32 -153.67
C GLU A 1188 44.12 -34.71 -153.33
N VAL A 1189 43.81 -34.97 -152.05
CA VAL A 1189 43.13 -36.22 -151.61
C VAL A 1189 41.71 -36.31 -152.16
N GLU A 1190 40.92 -35.23 -152.07
CA GLU A 1190 39.55 -35.22 -152.61
C GLU A 1190 39.53 -35.42 -154.12
N ALA A 1191 40.44 -34.76 -154.85
CA ALA A 1191 40.59 -34.96 -156.29
C ALA A 1191 40.99 -36.41 -156.65
N ALA A 1192 41.91 -37.02 -155.90
CA ALA A 1192 42.30 -38.41 -156.10
C ALA A 1192 41.13 -39.39 -155.89
N ALA A 1193 40.38 -39.22 -154.80
CA ALA A 1193 39.22 -40.07 -154.46
C ALA A 1193 38.10 -39.97 -155.50
N ASN A 1194 37.71 -38.74 -155.86
CA ASN A 1194 36.71 -38.47 -156.90
C ASN A 1194 37.13 -39.03 -158.27
N SER A 1195 38.42 -38.97 -158.62
CA SER A 1195 38.94 -39.51 -159.90
C SER A 1195 38.89 -41.03 -160.04
N LEU A 1196 38.52 -41.74 -158.98
CA LEU A 1196 38.33 -43.21 -158.94
C LEU A 1196 36.90 -43.59 -158.55
N ASN A 1197 35.99 -42.61 -158.45
CA ASN A 1197 34.62 -42.79 -157.98
C ASN A 1197 34.53 -43.50 -156.60
N PHE A 1198 35.50 -43.21 -155.73
CA PHE A 1198 35.62 -43.77 -154.38
C PHE A 1198 35.22 -42.71 -153.33
N ASP A 1199 34.13 -42.93 -152.61
CA ASP A 1199 33.60 -42.00 -151.61
C ASP A 1199 34.39 -42.11 -150.30
N PHE A 1200 35.42 -41.27 -150.15
CA PHE A 1200 36.36 -41.33 -149.02
C PHE A 1200 36.06 -40.27 -147.96
N HIS A 1201 35.42 -40.68 -146.86
CA HIS A 1201 34.97 -39.81 -145.76
C HIS A 1201 36.10 -39.25 -144.87
N GLY A 1202 37.37 -39.48 -145.23
CA GLY A 1202 38.54 -38.94 -144.54
C GLY A 1202 38.89 -37.48 -144.87
N VAL A 1203 38.22 -36.87 -145.86
CA VAL A 1203 38.36 -35.43 -146.19
C VAL A 1203 37.20 -34.64 -145.60
N ASP A 1204 37.52 -33.57 -144.87
CA ASP A 1204 36.54 -32.60 -144.35
C ASP A 1204 36.54 -31.37 -145.27
N LYS A 1205 35.46 -31.19 -146.04
CA LYS A 1205 35.41 -30.16 -147.10
C LYS A 1205 34.66 -28.89 -146.65
N PRO A 1206 35.13 -27.69 -147.03
CA PRO A 1206 34.53 -26.43 -146.63
C PRO A 1206 33.18 -26.22 -147.30
N ASN A 1207 32.17 -25.91 -146.50
CA ASN A 1207 30.78 -25.71 -146.95
C ASN A 1207 30.51 -24.30 -147.51
N ASN A 1208 31.52 -23.42 -147.58
CA ASN A 1208 31.49 -22.07 -148.13
C ASN A 1208 32.90 -21.45 -148.18
N ASP A 1209 33.04 -20.36 -148.93
CA ASP A 1209 34.31 -19.69 -149.27
C ASP A 1209 35.12 -19.13 -148.08
N ASN A 1210 34.55 -19.03 -146.87
CA ASN A 1210 35.26 -18.58 -145.67
C ASN A 1210 35.71 -19.77 -144.77
N SER A 1211 35.50 -21.02 -145.20
CA SER A 1211 35.89 -22.23 -144.46
C SER A 1211 37.13 -22.87 -145.09
N HIS A 1212 37.93 -23.58 -144.28
CA HIS A 1212 39.12 -24.32 -144.75
C HIS A 1212 38.86 -25.84 -144.85
N TYR A 1213 39.69 -26.56 -145.62
CA TYR A 1213 39.69 -28.02 -145.67
C TYR A 1213 40.38 -28.64 -144.44
N GLY A 1214 39.93 -29.83 -144.04
CA GLY A 1214 40.57 -30.67 -143.02
C GLY A 1214 40.82 -32.10 -143.50
N LEU A 1215 41.71 -32.83 -142.81
CA LEU A 1215 41.96 -34.26 -143.05
C LEU A 1215 41.87 -35.06 -141.75
N ARG A 1216 41.19 -36.21 -141.84
CA ARG A 1216 41.00 -37.17 -140.75
C ARG A 1216 41.95 -38.34 -140.94
N TYR A 1217 43.21 -38.15 -140.55
CA TYR A 1217 44.33 -39.07 -140.83
C TYR A 1217 44.12 -40.54 -140.42
N ALA A 1218 43.22 -40.82 -139.47
CA ALA A 1218 42.89 -42.20 -139.06
C ALA A 1218 42.18 -43.03 -140.16
N GLU A 1219 41.41 -42.39 -141.05
CA GLU A 1219 40.59 -43.10 -142.04
C GLU A 1219 41.42 -43.68 -143.22
N PHE A 1220 42.63 -43.17 -143.42
CA PHE A 1220 43.53 -43.59 -144.52
C PHE A 1220 44.11 -45.00 -144.36
N VAL A 1221 43.98 -45.61 -143.18
CA VAL A 1221 44.62 -46.89 -142.85
C VAL A 1221 44.05 -48.06 -143.67
N VAL A 1222 42.74 -48.06 -143.97
CA VAL A 1222 42.10 -49.20 -144.65
C VAL A 1222 42.45 -49.28 -146.15
N PRO A 1223 42.40 -48.19 -146.95
CA PRO A 1223 42.87 -48.21 -148.34
C PRO A 1223 44.36 -48.58 -148.49
N LEU A 1224 45.20 -48.18 -147.53
CA LEU A 1224 46.63 -48.54 -147.50
C LEU A 1224 46.87 -50.06 -147.40
N VAL A 1225 46.05 -50.78 -146.63
CA VAL A 1225 46.15 -52.26 -146.52
C VAL A 1225 45.75 -52.92 -147.84
N LYS A 1226 44.70 -52.42 -148.51
CA LYS A 1226 44.22 -52.94 -149.80
C LYS A 1226 45.27 -52.75 -150.92
N ALA A 1227 45.93 -51.61 -150.96
CA ALA A 1227 46.98 -51.30 -151.94
C ALA A 1227 48.16 -52.31 -151.92
N VAL A 1228 48.57 -52.77 -150.74
CA VAL A 1228 49.66 -53.75 -150.59
C VAL A 1228 49.27 -55.13 -151.12
N GLN A 1229 47.99 -55.52 -151.01
CA GLN A 1229 47.49 -56.80 -151.53
C GLN A 1229 47.50 -56.83 -153.06
N GLU A 1230 47.05 -55.74 -153.70
CA GLU A 1230 46.96 -55.63 -155.17
C GLU A 1230 48.33 -55.56 -155.85
N LEU A 1231 49.33 -54.96 -155.20
CA LEU A 1231 50.72 -54.94 -155.67
C LEU A 1231 51.35 -56.35 -155.71
N SER A 1232 50.95 -57.24 -154.79
CA SER A 1232 51.53 -58.58 -154.67
C SER A 1232 51.18 -59.50 -155.84
N SER A 1233 49.94 -59.42 -156.37
CA SER A 1233 49.51 -60.28 -157.48
C SER A 1233 50.23 -59.93 -158.79
N LYS A 1234 50.54 -58.64 -159.01
CA LYS A 1234 51.02 -58.14 -160.31
C LYS A 1234 52.48 -58.49 -160.61
N ASN A 1235 53.25 -58.91 -159.59
CA ASN A 1235 54.59 -59.47 -159.79
C ASN A 1235 54.56 -60.91 -160.33
N ALA A 1236 53.49 -61.68 -160.10
CA ALA A 1236 53.42 -63.08 -160.53
C ALA A 1236 53.25 -63.24 -162.06
N GLU A 1237 52.56 -62.29 -162.70
CA GLU A 1237 52.30 -62.32 -164.15
C GLU A 1237 53.55 -61.93 -164.98
N LEU A 1238 54.50 -61.21 -164.39
CA LEU A 1238 55.68 -60.65 -165.09
C LEU A 1238 56.84 -61.64 -165.30
N GLU A 1239 56.89 -62.75 -164.56
CA GLU A 1239 57.96 -63.75 -164.71
C GLU A 1239 57.71 -64.72 -165.89
N GLU A 1240 56.44 -65.05 -166.19
CA GLU A 1240 56.10 -66.06 -167.21
C GLU A 1240 56.26 -65.52 -168.65
N GLU A 1241 55.90 -64.26 -168.91
CA GLU A 1241 56.02 -63.62 -170.22
C GLU A 1241 57.49 -63.45 -170.68
N ASN A 1242 58.42 -63.25 -169.72
CA ASN A 1242 59.85 -63.05 -169.97
C ASN A 1242 60.54 -64.26 -170.66
N LEU A 1243 59.99 -65.47 -170.52
CA LEU A 1243 60.57 -66.67 -171.14
C LEU A 1243 60.19 -66.80 -172.63
N LEU A 1244 59.05 -66.23 -173.05
CA LEU A 1244 58.56 -66.27 -174.43
C LEU A 1244 59.41 -65.38 -175.36
N LEU A 1245 59.69 -64.16 -174.91
CA LEU A 1245 60.36 -63.11 -175.69
C LEU A 1245 61.81 -63.42 -176.06
N LYS A 1246 62.57 -64.13 -175.22
CA LYS A 1246 63.99 -64.44 -175.46
C LYS A 1246 64.24 -65.38 -176.65
N LYS A 1247 63.28 -66.23 -177.02
CA LYS A 1247 63.45 -67.15 -178.16
C LYS A 1247 63.23 -66.47 -179.52
N MET A 1248 62.20 -65.63 -179.64
CA MET A 1248 61.82 -65.00 -180.91
C MET A 1248 62.81 -63.93 -181.37
N ASN A 1249 63.45 -63.20 -180.46
CA ASN A 1249 64.41 -62.15 -180.81
C ASN A 1249 65.68 -62.66 -181.53
N THR A 1250 66.12 -63.89 -181.26
CA THR A 1250 67.38 -64.42 -181.84
C THR A 1250 67.27 -64.70 -183.34
N GLU A 1251 66.14 -65.24 -183.80
CA GLU A 1251 65.97 -65.69 -185.19
C GLU A 1251 65.55 -64.56 -186.13
N ILE A 1252 64.88 -63.53 -185.61
CA ILE A 1252 64.57 -62.29 -186.36
C ILE A 1252 65.85 -61.51 -186.70
N ILE A 1253 66.88 -61.54 -185.84
CA ILE A 1253 68.18 -60.90 -186.13
C ILE A 1253 68.88 -61.56 -187.34
N GLN A 1254 68.80 -62.89 -187.48
CA GLN A 1254 69.34 -63.57 -188.68
C GLN A 1254 68.58 -63.24 -189.97
N ARG A 1255 67.37 -62.69 -189.87
CA ARG A 1255 66.58 -62.20 -191.01
C ARG A 1255 67.09 -60.86 -191.57
N LEU A 1256 68.01 -60.17 -190.88
CA LEU A 1256 68.52 -58.85 -191.25
C LEU A 1256 69.93 -58.90 -191.89
N GLU A 1257 70.92 -59.56 -191.28
CA GLU A 1257 72.31 -59.47 -191.77
C GLU A 1257 72.54 -59.98 -193.21
N LYS A 1258 71.69 -60.89 -193.70
CA LYS A 1258 71.74 -61.40 -195.09
C LYS A 1258 70.91 -60.60 -196.10
N LEU A 1259 70.17 -59.57 -195.68
CA LEU A 1259 69.53 -58.61 -196.59
C LEU A 1259 70.38 -57.35 -196.80
N GLU A 1260 71.24 -57.00 -195.84
CA GLU A 1260 72.07 -55.77 -195.92
C GLU A 1260 73.39 -55.92 -196.71
N LYS A 1261 73.82 -57.15 -197.03
CA LYS A 1261 75.12 -57.39 -197.66
C LYS A 1261 75.05 -58.28 -198.90
N LYS A 1262 75.50 -57.65 -199.99
CA LYS A 1262 76.23 -58.25 -201.13
C LYS A 1262 75.36 -58.99 -202.16
N PHE A 1263 75.79 -59.16 -203.43
CA PHE A 1263 77.13 -59.46 -203.99
C PHE A 1263 77.69 -60.83 -203.56
#